data_AF-W2LAX5-F1
#
_entry.id   AF-W2LAX5-F1
#
_cell.length_a   1.000
_cell.length_b   1.000
_cell.length_c   1.000
_cell.angle_alpha   90.00
_cell.angle_beta   90.00
_cell.angle_gamma   90.00
#
_symmetry.space_group_name_H-M   'P 1'
#
loop_
_entity.id
_entity.type
_entity.pdbx_description
1 polymer ?
#
loop_
_entity_poly.entity_id
_entity_poly.type
_entity_poly.pdbx_seq_one_letter_code
_entity_poly.pdbx_strand_id
1 'polypeptide(L)'
;LGPGEYINSMEVHWGKKDDHTRIFYVNFLTSAGNSLSGGSMTDDKSTVTAPEGFQLAGFFGKSGKEIDTLGAVWAYIDLVTPAPTPAPAPVKDEDSPGTVAPEDIAGSLSEIKTKANKRPVQLSDSFGGPHGKQFSDQLACTSGMTISSVTIRAGERLDGVTVQVAAPKEMTFTHGGTGGTDNTLALEPGEYITTMEAHWGQKSGHTRIFYLSLGTNKGNTVSGGSQTKEKGTVTAPKGFQLVGFFGRYGDEMDLIGAVWSSIAAVNETSSTVKVSSEEDIALGELFGGPHGNAFSDINEIKFGQTINSITIRSDKRVDSVTLQVAAPMKLTLNHGGRGGTEKTITLAADEYITSMEAHWDKKDKHTRVFYISFTTTAGQTIEGGTKTENSGTATAPEGFVLSGFYGRAADEVDQIGAIWTRKTAKNVLLTDPSGVGNGTYGTTIRNWVGPTIGKNSDTACYRKSMPFDSNNICPLGYSKDGDDCAARCPLSYPISCGLECIPQNDDCVLAVLAKIGSVVAVALNAATGGVFGEILAAYKIAKWAVLCVRNLVEVIRGLVYYLRYRQTSAPVGETAEMLTIAYQADVVLYDLPIAICTCLNIPVPKNAQFADYVLVIVEGIVKQAITNGDEIISTGANVMNLLTGNGMANKSTTTVDELEDLVAKNSSCGWQLKRLTDRVTRAVLKYRNASTEVDDIRVKVYKSSIVLNDIPIVTNNCMGELLATKTRTAAYETRDLLRKTFGVIVDQLIETGKTDGGKDVAEDDYMLEVANMGLVVLSTIDPTGIAYMASQFVQPICGPTAYVGEIDDGTLHDALGLKTVDEAFEGSYGSYTHAGDGVVHLIFESVDTKDVTVVVHSGGDGYTKVDVGAGDVTTWDATFPELEDKTLYLDRWRPGLFGLPGKGGGSLLMWIPRSSEGGHITLHVRINPS
;
A
#
# COMPACT_ATOMS: atom_id res chain seq x y z
N LEU A 1 23.10 12.49 -46.70
CA LEU A 1 22.22 13.53 -47.28
C LEU A 1 22.78 14.88 -46.86
N GLY A 2 22.76 15.88 -47.74
CA GLY A 2 23.13 17.25 -47.43
C GLY A 2 22.10 17.97 -46.54
N PRO A 3 22.38 19.21 -46.09
CA PRO A 3 21.45 20.00 -45.29
C PRO A 3 20.13 20.24 -46.05
N GLY A 4 19.00 19.84 -45.46
CA GLY A 4 17.66 19.97 -46.06
C GLY A 4 17.32 18.93 -47.13
N GLU A 5 18.24 18.01 -47.47
CA GLU A 5 17.97 16.89 -48.36
C GLU A 5 17.39 15.71 -47.59
N TYR A 6 16.31 15.12 -48.12
CA TYR A 6 15.59 14.02 -47.50
C TYR A 6 15.23 12.94 -48.52
N ILE A 7 15.07 11.70 -48.08
CA ILE A 7 14.64 10.60 -48.97
C ILE A 7 13.13 10.70 -49.17
N ASN A 8 12.69 10.77 -50.43
CA ASN A 8 11.28 10.92 -50.78
C ASN A 8 10.76 9.76 -51.64
N SER A 9 11.60 8.81 -52.02
CA SER A 9 11.17 7.63 -52.77
C SER A 9 12.03 6.40 -52.47
N MET A 10 11.39 5.23 -52.50
CA MET A 10 12.03 3.92 -52.40
C MET A 10 11.47 3.00 -53.50
N GLU A 11 12.33 2.48 -54.36
CA GLU A 11 12.03 1.39 -55.29
C GLU A 11 12.61 0.08 -54.77
N VAL A 12 11.81 -0.98 -54.78
CA VAL A 12 12.19 -2.34 -54.39
C VAL A 12 11.87 -3.31 -55.51
N HIS A 13 12.79 -4.23 -55.79
CA HIS A 13 12.54 -5.37 -56.66
C HIS A 13 12.61 -6.67 -55.87
N TRP A 14 11.73 -7.61 -56.18
CA TRP A 14 11.67 -8.90 -55.51
C TRP A 14 11.58 -10.06 -56.50
N GLY A 15 11.85 -11.27 -56.00
CA GLY A 15 11.80 -12.48 -56.81
C GLY A 15 11.75 -13.72 -55.92
N LYS A 16 11.72 -14.90 -56.54
CA LYS A 16 11.75 -16.19 -55.83
C LYS A 16 13.17 -16.72 -55.73
N LYS A 17 13.62 -17.02 -54.51
CA LYS A 17 14.86 -17.74 -54.21
C LYS A 17 14.55 -18.84 -53.20
N ASP A 18 14.92 -20.08 -53.52
CA ASP A 18 14.65 -21.25 -52.66
C ASP A 18 13.18 -21.33 -52.21
N ASP A 19 12.24 -21.17 -53.14
CA ASP A 19 10.78 -21.11 -52.95
C ASP A 19 10.23 -19.95 -52.08
N HIS A 20 11.09 -19.05 -51.59
CA HIS A 20 10.69 -17.88 -50.82
C HIS A 20 10.75 -16.60 -51.66
N THR A 21 9.82 -15.68 -51.41
CA THR A 21 9.90 -14.33 -51.97
C THR A 21 10.94 -13.53 -51.19
N ARG A 22 11.92 -12.94 -51.90
CA ARG A 22 13.01 -12.15 -51.33
C ARG A 22 13.15 -10.82 -52.06
N ILE A 23 13.67 -9.80 -51.37
CA ILE A 23 14.06 -8.53 -51.96
C ILE A 23 15.45 -8.67 -52.57
N PHE A 24 15.57 -8.42 -53.87
CA PHE A 24 16.83 -8.54 -54.61
C PHE A 24 17.50 -7.20 -54.87
N TYR A 25 16.74 -6.10 -54.90
CA TYR A 25 17.26 -4.76 -55.16
C TYR A 25 16.44 -3.69 -54.42
N VAL A 26 17.13 -2.66 -53.95
CA VAL A 26 16.52 -1.47 -53.36
C VAL A 26 17.22 -0.23 -53.92
N ASN A 27 16.45 0.81 -54.22
CA ASN A 27 16.93 2.13 -54.62
C ASN A 27 16.18 3.24 -53.87
N PHE A 28 16.93 4.15 -53.25
CA PHE A 28 16.40 5.33 -52.58
C PHE A 28 16.65 6.57 -53.42
N LEU A 29 15.63 7.39 -53.64
CA LEU A 29 15.76 8.70 -54.26
C LEU A 29 15.50 9.80 -53.24
N THR A 30 16.30 10.86 -53.34
CA THR A 30 16.25 12.02 -52.44
C THR A 30 15.59 13.22 -53.10
N SER A 31 15.18 14.19 -52.29
CA SER A 31 14.62 15.47 -52.74
C SER A 31 15.60 16.31 -53.56
N ALA A 32 16.92 16.06 -53.44
CA ALA A 32 17.94 16.69 -54.28
C ALA A 32 18.27 15.90 -55.57
N GLY A 33 17.57 14.79 -55.83
CA GLY A 33 17.76 13.95 -57.02
C GLY A 33 18.93 12.97 -56.93
N ASN A 34 19.61 12.86 -55.78
CA ASN A 34 20.62 11.83 -55.54
C ASN A 34 19.95 10.47 -55.31
N SER A 35 20.58 9.40 -55.78
CA SER A 35 20.11 8.03 -55.58
C SER A 35 21.16 7.13 -54.91
N LEU A 36 20.69 6.20 -54.09
CA LEU A 36 21.49 5.13 -53.49
C LEU A 36 20.80 3.81 -53.78
N SER A 37 21.48 2.92 -54.52
CA SER A 37 20.93 1.61 -54.84
C SER A 37 21.90 0.46 -54.54
N GLY A 38 21.34 -0.72 -54.30
CA GLY A 38 22.10 -1.93 -54.05
C GLY A 38 21.30 -3.20 -54.38
N GLY A 39 21.99 -4.21 -54.92
CA GLY A 39 21.40 -5.50 -55.28
C GLY A 39 21.31 -5.73 -56.80
N SER A 40 20.51 -6.71 -57.20
CA SER A 40 20.26 -7.07 -58.61
C SER A 40 18.79 -6.90 -58.96
N MET A 41 18.50 -6.14 -60.01
CA MET A 41 17.12 -5.90 -60.45
C MET A 41 16.46 -7.19 -60.94
N THR A 42 15.21 -7.41 -60.55
CA THR A 42 14.33 -8.46 -61.08
C THR A 42 13.14 -7.84 -61.82
N ASP A 43 12.31 -8.66 -62.47
CA ASP A 43 11.15 -8.17 -63.23
C ASP A 43 10.03 -7.64 -62.31
N ASP A 44 9.85 -8.24 -61.13
CA ASP A 44 8.85 -7.77 -60.16
C ASP A 44 9.39 -6.62 -59.32
N LYS A 45 8.74 -5.46 -59.41
CA LYS A 45 9.17 -4.24 -58.71
C LYS A 45 8.03 -3.31 -58.31
N SER A 46 8.31 -2.45 -57.33
CA SER A 46 7.41 -1.39 -56.90
C SER A 46 8.21 -0.19 -56.42
N THR A 47 7.72 1.00 -56.76
CA THR A 47 8.24 2.26 -56.25
C THR A 47 7.19 2.91 -55.37
N VAL A 48 7.57 3.22 -54.14
CA VAL A 48 6.76 4.00 -53.21
C VAL A 48 7.38 5.38 -53.05
N THR A 49 6.56 6.41 -53.23
CA THR A 49 6.98 7.81 -53.07
C THR A 49 6.25 8.40 -51.88
N ALA A 50 6.98 9.19 -51.08
CA ALA A 50 6.42 9.90 -49.95
C ALA A 50 5.30 10.84 -50.41
N PRO A 51 4.21 10.97 -49.63
CA PRO A 51 3.26 12.06 -49.83
C PRO A 51 3.94 13.43 -49.75
N GLU A 52 3.36 14.44 -50.38
CA GLU A 52 3.89 15.81 -50.34
C GLU A 52 4.06 16.28 -48.87
N GLY A 53 5.25 16.78 -48.55
CA GLY A 53 5.61 17.18 -47.19
C GLY A 53 6.06 16.05 -46.27
N PHE A 54 6.29 14.82 -46.75
CA PHE A 54 6.81 13.71 -45.94
C PHE A 54 8.19 13.22 -46.42
N GLN A 55 9.01 12.69 -45.51
CA GLN A 55 10.30 12.05 -45.76
C GLN A 55 10.36 10.63 -45.19
N LEU A 56 11.29 9.81 -45.68
CA LEU A 56 11.53 8.46 -45.15
C LEU A 56 12.03 8.55 -43.70
N ALA A 57 11.30 7.95 -42.77
CA ALA A 57 11.62 7.92 -41.35
C ALA A 57 11.99 6.52 -40.84
N GLY A 58 11.65 5.46 -41.59
CA GLY A 58 11.95 4.09 -41.21
C GLY A 58 11.47 3.06 -42.23
N PHE A 59 11.60 1.78 -41.86
CA PHE A 59 11.21 0.64 -42.69
C PHE A 59 10.36 -0.35 -41.89
N PHE A 60 9.54 -1.14 -42.58
CA PHE A 60 8.85 -2.30 -42.00
C PHE A 60 8.93 -3.49 -42.95
N GLY A 61 8.90 -4.71 -42.43
CA GLY A 61 9.06 -5.90 -43.27
C GLY A 61 9.29 -7.18 -42.48
N LYS A 62 9.61 -8.26 -43.20
CA LYS A 62 10.05 -9.54 -42.64
C LYS A 62 11.48 -9.84 -43.08
N SER A 63 12.29 -10.33 -42.15
CA SER A 63 13.67 -10.72 -42.43
C SER A 63 14.03 -12.02 -41.74
N GLY A 64 14.90 -12.79 -42.37
CA GLY A 64 15.58 -13.94 -41.78
C GLY A 64 17.08 -13.85 -42.05
N LYS A 65 17.62 -14.83 -42.78
CA LYS A 65 19.00 -14.74 -43.30
C LYS A 65 19.15 -13.69 -44.42
N GLU A 66 18.06 -13.37 -45.11
CA GLU A 66 17.94 -12.34 -46.15
C GLU A 66 16.62 -11.56 -45.92
N ILE A 67 16.38 -10.47 -46.69
CA ILE A 67 15.18 -9.64 -46.57
C ILE A 67 14.05 -10.24 -47.43
N ASP A 68 12.89 -10.47 -46.82
CA ASP A 68 11.78 -11.19 -47.45
C ASP A 68 10.72 -10.23 -47.98
N THR A 69 10.40 -9.22 -47.18
CA THR A 69 9.53 -8.11 -47.55
C THR A 69 10.09 -6.81 -46.99
N LEU A 70 9.90 -5.69 -47.70
CA LEU A 70 10.38 -4.38 -47.31
C LEU A 70 9.40 -3.28 -47.73
N GLY A 71 9.00 -2.45 -46.78
CA GLY A 71 8.15 -1.28 -46.94
C GLY A 71 8.76 -0.05 -46.26
N ALA A 72 8.34 1.14 -46.70
CA ALA A 72 8.82 2.43 -46.21
C ALA A 72 7.81 3.08 -45.26
N VAL A 73 8.32 3.70 -44.18
CA VAL A 73 7.54 4.55 -43.26
C VAL A 73 7.85 6.01 -43.57
N TRP A 74 6.82 6.81 -43.84
CA TRP A 74 6.93 8.24 -44.17
C TRP A 74 6.51 9.11 -42.98
N ALA A 75 7.28 10.16 -42.66
CA ALA A 75 6.97 11.15 -41.61
C ALA A 75 6.99 12.59 -42.14
N TYR A 76 6.11 13.45 -41.63
CA TYR A 76 5.94 14.83 -42.10
C TYR A 76 7.19 15.70 -41.82
N ILE A 77 7.53 16.61 -42.73
CA ILE A 77 8.79 17.35 -42.77
C ILE A 77 8.76 18.63 -41.90
N ASP A 78 7.58 19.20 -41.63
CA ASP A 78 7.46 20.43 -40.84
C ASP A 78 7.01 20.18 -39.39
N LEU A 79 7.94 20.43 -38.46
CA LEU A 79 7.65 20.80 -37.07
C LEU A 79 7.06 22.22 -37.06
N VAL A 80 5.87 22.34 -36.47
CA VAL A 80 5.06 23.55 -36.35
C VAL A 80 5.89 24.75 -35.86
N THR A 81 6.08 25.73 -36.74
CA THR A 81 6.41 27.13 -36.40
C THR A 81 5.10 27.93 -36.40
N PRO A 82 4.65 28.53 -35.28
CA PRO A 82 3.47 29.41 -35.29
C PRO A 82 3.81 30.79 -35.86
N ALA A 83 2.92 31.32 -36.71
CA ALA A 83 2.97 32.67 -37.27
C ALA A 83 2.48 33.75 -36.27
N PRO A 84 2.80 35.06 -36.48
CA PRO A 84 2.79 36.09 -35.43
C PRO A 84 1.44 36.81 -35.29
N THR A 85 1.13 37.24 -34.06
CA THR A 85 0.05 38.21 -33.73
C THR A 85 0.66 39.40 -32.96
N PRO A 86 0.27 40.66 -33.23
CA PRO A 86 1.10 41.86 -33.02
C PRO A 86 1.19 42.37 -31.56
N ALA A 87 2.31 43.04 -31.30
CA ALA A 87 2.83 43.44 -29.99
C ALA A 87 2.11 44.62 -29.30
N PRO A 88 2.15 44.66 -27.95
CA PRO A 88 2.41 45.87 -27.18
C PRO A 88 3.92 46.00 -26.85
N ALA A 89 4.32 47.26 -26.63
CA ALA A 89 5.67 47.82 -26.70
C ALA A 89 6.74 47.26 -25.73
N PRO A 90 8.04 47.48 -26.02
CA PRO A 90 9.16 46.60 -25.66
C PRO A 90 9.94 47.07 -24.42
N VAL A 91 10.49 46.12 -23.66
CA VAL A 91 11.81 46.28 -23.01
C VAL A 91 12.63 45.01 -23.25
N LYS A 92 13.57 45.16 -24.19
CA LYS A 92 14.80 44.43 -24.52
C LYS A 92 15.12 43.12 -23.76
N ASP A 93 15.18 42.04 -24.53
CA ASP A 93 16.19 40.98 -24.36
C ASP A 93 16.98 40.85 -25.66
N GLU A 94 18.30 41.01 -25.56
CA GLU A 94 19.27 40.74 -26.62
C GLU A 94 19.70 39.26 -26.57
N ASP A 95 19.89 38.73 -27.78
CA ASP A 95 20.75 37.62 -28.19
C ASP A 95 20.33 36.15 -28.00
N SER A 96 20.09 35.55 -29.17
CA SER A 96 20.20 34.13 -29.54
C SER A 96 21.67 33.83 -29.97
N PRO A 97 22.02 32.62 -30.43
CA PRO A 97 22.26 31.38 -29.69
C PRO A 97 23.73 30.91 -29.85
N GLY A 98 24.32 30.30 -28.82
CA GLY A 98 25.61 29.61 -29.00
C GLY A 98 26.24 29.08 -27.71
N THR A 99 26.37 27.75 -27.63
CA THR A 99 27.32 27.02 -26.76
C THR A 99 27.24 27.29 -25.26
N VAL A 100 26.20 26.75 -24.63
CA VAL A 100 26.30 26.19 -23.27
C VAL A 100 25.29 25.05 -23.15
N ALA A 101 25.68 23.96 -22.48
CA ALA A 101 24.78 22.86 -22.15
C ALA A 101 23.52 23.41 -21.46
N PRO A 102 22.30 22.88 -21.73
CA PRO A 102 21.10 23.37 -21.07
C PRO A 102 21.25 23.24 -19.55
N GLU A 103 20.88 24.31 -18.83
CA GLU A 103 20.88 24.39 -17.36
C GLU A 103 20.05 23.31 -16.66
N ASP A 104 19.31 22.49 -17.43
CA ASP A 104 18.64 21.27 -16.99
C ASP A 104 19.60 20.11 -16.61
N ILE A 105 20.90 20.23 -16.89
CA ILE A 105 21.92 19.23 -16.54
C ILE A 105 22.68 19.60 -15.25
N ALA A 106 22.73 20.88 -14.88
CA ALA A 106 23.32 21.34 -13.60
C ALA A 106 22.35 21.19 -12.41
N GLY A 107 21.03 21.10 -12.67
CA GLY A 107 20.00 20.85 -11.65
C GLY A 107 20.01 19.45 -11.03
N SER A 108 20.78 18.50 -11.58
CA SER A 108 20.90 17.13 -11.05
C SER A 108 22.12 16.91 -10.16
N LEU A 109 23.00 17.91 -10.03
CA LEU A 109 24.17 17.89 -9.13
C LEU A 109 24.13 18.97 -8.06
N SER A 110 23.26 19.97 -8.21
CA SER A 110 22.75 20.69 -7.05
C SER A 110 21.65 19.83 -6.44
N GLU A 111 21.65 19.69 -5.12
CA GLU A 111 20.41 19.52 -4.37
C GLU A 111 19.33 20.32 -5.11
N ILE A 112 18.18 19.71 -5.43
CA ILE A 112 16.94 20.45 -5.73
C ILE A 112 17.07 21.72 -4.90
N LYS A 113 17.16 22.92 -5.51
CA LYS A 113 17.15 24.18 -4.73
C LYS A 113 16.07 23.96 -3.71
N THR A 114 16.46 23.67 -2.47
CA THR A 114 15.55 23.06 -1.50
C THR A 114 14.40 24.02 -1.49
N LYS A 115 13.22 23.53 -1.90
CA LYS A 115 11.97 24.29 -1.85
C LYS A 115 12.05 25.01 -0.52
N ALA A 116 12.15 26.35 -0.53
CA ALA A 116 12.61 27.13 0.62
C ALA A 116 11.92 26.56 1.87
N ASN A 117 12.71 26.05 2.80
CA ASN A 117 12.24 25.13 3.84
C ASN A 117 11.10 25.83 4.61
N LYS A 118 9.84 25.45 4.31
CA LYS A 118 8.66 26.28 4.66
C LYS A 118 8.32 26.24 6.14
N ARG A 119 8.95 25.34 6.92
CA ARG A 119 8.58 25.05 8.30
C ARG A 119 9.58 25.62 9.29
N PRO A 120 9.12 26.37 10.30
CA PRO A 120 9.99 26.89 11.36
C PRO A 120 10.55 25.78 12.26
N VAL A 121 9.92 24.60 12.31
CA VAL A 121 10.28 23.47 13.18
C VAL A 121 10.20 22.15 12.40
N GLN A 122 11.17 21.26 12.59
CA GLN A 122 11.31 19.96 11.90
C GLN A 122 11.85 18.89 12.84
N LEU A 123 11.44 17.64 12.65
CA LEU A 123 12.01 16.50 13.35
C LEU A 123 13.15 15.86 12.52
N SER A 124 14.16 15.34 13.19
CA SER A 124 15.19 14.51 12.56
C SER A 124 14.73 13.06 12.36
N ASP A 125 15.56 12.23 11.71
CA ASP A 125 15.51 10.78 11.90
C ASP A 125 15.61 10.45 13.41
N SER A 126 14.99 9.35 13.84
CA SER A 126 15.10 8.86 15.21
C SER A 126 15.98 7.62 15.30
N PHE A 127 16.61 7.42 16.45
CA PHE A 127 17.51 6.30 16.74
C PHE A 127 17.06 5.59 18.01
N GLY A 128 17.14 4.26 18.04
CA GLY A 128 16.76 3.45 19.21
C GLY A 128 15.64 2.45 18.93
N GLY A 129 14.81 2.16 19.95
CA GLY A 129 13.73 1.16 19.82
C GLY A 129 12.41 1.54 20.51
N PRO A 130 11.38 0.69 20.34
CA PRO A 130 9.99 1.04 20.60
C PRO A 130 9.58 0.90 22.08
N HIS A 131 10.52 1.02 23.01
CA HIS A 131 10.26 0.83 24.43
C HIS A 131 10.07 2.17 25.15
N GLY A 132 9.54 2.13 26.37
CA GLY A 132 9.33 3.34 27.17
C GLY A 132 8.12 4.17 26.74
N LYS A 133 7.89 5.24 27.52
CA LYS A 133 6.85 6.24 27.28
C LYS A 133 7.34 7.27 26.27
N GLN A 134 6.46 7.70 25.39
CA GLN A 134 6.77 8.68 24.36
C GLN A 134 6.88 10.10 24.92
N PHE A 135 7.68 10.95 24.28
CA PHE A 135 7.74 12.39 24.49
C PHE A 135 8.10 13.12 23.19
N SER A 136 7.69 14.39 23.06
CA SER A 136 8.13 15.29 21.99
C SER A 136 8.03 16.74 22.43
N ASP A 137 9.11 17.50 22.24
CA ASP A 137 9.14 18.95 22.51
C ASP A 137 8.58 19.78 21.33
N GLN A 138 8.27 19.14 20.20
CA GLN A 138 8.00 19.81 18.93
C GLN A 138 6.87 20.84 19.02
N LEU A 139 5.75 20.51 19.66
CA LEU A 139 4.58 21.39 19.76
C LEU A 139 4.84 22.65 20.59
N ALA A 140 5.88 22.63 21.42
CA ALA A 140 6.27 23.77 22.24
C ALA A 140 7.40 24.60 21.59
N CYS A 141 7.98 24.14 20.47
CA CYS A 141 9.07 24.81 19.75
C CYS A 141 8.56 25.81 18.72
N THR A 142 9.24 26.94 18.55
CA THR A 142 8.96 27.97 17.53
C THR A 142 10.26 28.49 16.92
N SER A 143 10.19 29.14 15.76
CA SER A 143 11.37 29.80 15.17
C SER A 143 11.95 30.90 16.05
N GLY A 144 13.25 31.18 15.88
CA GLY A 144 13.94 32.24 16.61
C GLY A 144 14.26 31.92 18.07
N MET A 145 14.08 30.66 18.49
CA MET A 145 14.45 30.24 19.84
C MET A 145 15.95 30.38 20.10
N THR A 146 16.31 30.76 21.33
CA THR A 146 17.70 30.84 21.79
C THR A 146 17.91 29.84 22.91
N ILE A 147 18.85 28.91 22.72
CA ILE A 147 19.19 27.89 23.71
C ILE A 147 20.36 28.39 24.56
N SER A 148 20.23 28.30 25.88
CA SER A 148 21.28 28.71 26.83
C SER A 148 22.17 27.54 27.25
N SER A 149 21.61 26.34 27.38
CA SER A 149 22.39 25.14 27.68
C SER A 149 21.70 23.87 27.25
N VAL A 150 22.50 22.82 27.08
CA VAL A 150 22.04 21.43 26.93
C VAL A 150 22.77 20.54 27.92
N THR A 151 22.07 19.58 28.50
CA THR A 151 22.62 18.60 29.44
C THR A 151 22.33 17.18 28.97
N ILE A 152 23.36 16.35 28.93
CA ILE A 152 23.29 14.91 28.70
C ILE A 152 23.55 14.22 30.03
N ARG A 153 22.56 13.48 30.54
CA ARG A 153 22.71 12.66 31.74
C ARG A 153 22.99 11.22 31.33
N ALA A 154 24.17 10.71 31.66
CA ALA A 154 24.58 9.37 31.24
C ALA A 154 25.50 8.68 32.25
N GLY A 155 25.34 7.35 32.38
CA GLY A 155 26.33 6.43 32.91
C GLY A 155 26.98 5.64 31.78
N GLU A 156 26.81 4.31 31.79
CA GLU A 156 27.14 3.43 30.64
C GLU A 156 26.17 3.60 29.46
N ARG A 157 24.99 4.17 29.72
CA ARG A 157 23.91 4.43 28.77
C ARG A 157 23.36 5.84 29.00
N LEU A 158 22.57 6.33 28.05
CA LEU A 158 21.89 7.61 28.17
C LEU A 158 20.69 7.47 29.11
N ASP A 159 20.73 8.15 30.24
CA ASP A 159 19.65 8.18 31.22
C ASP A 159 18.64 9.28 30.89
N GLY A 160 19.10 10.47 30.50
CA GLY A 160 18.21 11.59 30.20
C GLY A 160 18.85 12.77 29.49
N VAL A 161 18.01 13.70 29.05
CA VAL A 161 18.40 14.93 28.34
C VAL A 161 17.67 16.13 28.90
N THR A 162 18.30 17.30 28.85
CA THR A 162 17.68 18.57 29.22
C THR A 162 18.12 19.70 28.29
N VAL A 163 17.17 20.49 27.82
CA VAL A 163 17.42 21.71 27.01
C VAL A 163 16.83 22.91 27.73
N GLN A 164 17.63 23.96 27.88
CA GLN A 164 17.19 25.23 28.45
C GLN A 164 17.07 26.28 27.35
N VAL A 165 15.87 26.81 27.18
CA VAL A 165 15.56 27.89 26.24
C VAL A 165 15.54 29.20 27.01
N ALA A 166 16.27 30.20 26.52
CA ALA A 166 16.32 31.54 27.10
C ALA A 166 15.35 32.53 26.44
N ALA A 167 15.06 32.35 25.14
CA ALA A 167 14.19 33.24 24.37
C ALA A 167 13.46 32.47 23.26
N PRO A 168 12.30 32.95 22.76
CA PRO A 168 11.59 34.18 23.17
C PRO A 168 10.88 34.05 24.54
N LYS A 169 10.70 32.83 25.03
CA LYS A 169 10.14 32.52 26.35
C LYS A 169 11.07 31.54 27.05
N GLU A 170 11.38 31.81 28.32
CA GLU A 170 12.14 30.87 29.13
C GLU A 170 11.35 29.57 29.34
N MET A 171 11.98 28.45 29.04
CA MET A 171 11.39 27.12 29.18
C MET A 171 12.49 26.07 29.34
N THR A 172 12.14 24.96 29.97
CA THR A 172 13.07 23.84 30.18
C THR A 172 12.37 22.56 29.78
N PHE A 173 13.00 21.82 28.89
CA PHE A 173 12.59 20.48 28.50
C PHE A 173 13.48 19.48 29.22
N THR A 174 12.89 18.51 29.94
CA THR A 174 13.63 17.46 30.65
C THR A 174 12.93 16.13 30.45
N HIS A 175 13.69 15.15 29.93
CA HIS A 175 13.19 13.80 29.63
C HIS A 175 14.20 12.74 30.06
N GLY A 176 13.72 11.52 30.30
CA GLY A 176 14.54 10.40 30.76
C GLY A 176 14.44 10.10 32.25
N GLY A 177 15.27 9.16 32.68
CA GLY A 177 15.36 8.69 34.06
C GLY A 177 16.23 9.55 34.97
N THR A 178 16.39 9.06 36.20
CA THR A 178 17.12 9.74 37.28
C THR A 178 18.55 9.24 37.50
N GLY A 179 18.98 8.20 36.76
CA GLY A 179 20.33 7.64 36.84
C GLY A 179 21.38 8.48 36.10
N GLY A 180 22.63 8.03 36.09
CA GLY A 180 23.72 8.69 35.34
C GLY A 180 24.30 9.95 35.99
N THR A 181 25.23 10.59 35.28
CA THR A 181 25.88 11.87 35.68
C THR A 181 25.61 12.95 34.63
N ASP A 182 25.36 14.18 35.07
CA ASP A 182 25.08 15.32 34.20
C ASP A 182 26.36 15.82 33.50
N ASN A 183 26.31 15.92 32.18
CA ASN A 183 27.31 16.57 31.33
C ASN A 183 26.63 17.76 30.65
N THR A 184 26.96 18.98 31.08
CA THR A 184 26.30 20.20 30.61
C THR A 184 27.22 21.02 29.72
N LEU A 185 26.68 21.48 28.59
CA LEU A 185 27.28 22.51 27.74
C LEU A 185 26.43 23.77 27.80
N ALA A 186 27.00 24.82 28.37
CA ALA A 186 26.46 26.18 28.26
C ALA A 186 26.85 26.76 26.90
N LEU A 187 25.88 27.30 26.18
CA LEU A 187 26.09 27.89 24.85
C LEU A 187 26.42 29.38 25.01
N GLU A 188 27.50 29.81 24.36
CA GLU A 188 27.83 31.22 24.27
C GLU A 188 26.88 31.98 23.32
N PRO A 189 26.80 33.32 23.41
CA PRO A 189 26.09 34.11 22.41
C PRO A 189 26.52 33.76 20.96
N GLY A 190 25.53 33.48 20.11
CA GLY A 190 25.72 33.07 18.71
C GLY A 190 26.21 31.63 18.51
N GLU A 191 26.35 30.85 19.58
CA GLU A 191 26.58 29.41 19.51
C GLU A 191 25.25 28.65 19.49
N TYR A 192 25.17 27.65 18.62
CA TYR A 192 23.99 26.79 18.50
C TYR A 192 24.38 25.38 18.09
N ILE A 193 23.57 24.40 18.50
CA ILE A 193 23.80 22.98 18.26
C ILE A 193 23.37 22.63 16.84
N THR A 194 24.27 22.01 16.08
CA THR A 194 24.09 21.68 14.66
C THR A 194 24.07 20.19 14.37
N THR A 195 24.57 19.35 15.28
CA THR A 195 24.66 17.90 15.05
C THR A 195 24.27 17.11 16.29
N MET A 196 23.67 15.94 16.05
CA MET A 196 23.42 14.92 17.07
C MET A 196 23.89 13.57 16.54
N GLU A 197 24.76 12.90 17.28
CA GLU A 197 25.20 11.52 17.05
C GLU A 197 24.69 10.66 18.20
N ALA A 198 24.02 9.55 17.87
CA ALA A 198 23.51 8.59 18.85
C ALA A 198 24.03 7.20 18.53
N HIS A 199 24.37 6.42 19.55
CA HIS A 199 24.64 4.99 19.44
C HIS A 199 23.66 4.21 20.30
N TRP A 200 23.22 3.05 19.82
CA TRP A 200 22.23 2.23 20.50
C TRP A 200 22.59 0.75 20.47
N GLY A 201 21.90 -0.04 21.28
CA GLY A 201 22.15 -1.48 21.38
C GLY A 201 21.15 -2.18 22.30
N GLN A 202 21.26 -3.51 22.38
CA GLN A 202 20.38 -4.33 23.21
C GLN A 202 20.87 -4.44 24.65
N LYS A 203 19.96 -4.24 25.61
CA LYS A 203 20.17 -4.47 27.03
C LYS A 203 18.97 -5.22 27.60
N SER A 204 19.19 -6.45 28.04
CA SER A 204 18.16 -7.30 28.65
C SER A 204 16.89 -7.45 27.79
N GLY A 205 17.06 -7.52 26.45
CA GLY A 205 15.95 -7.63 25.50
C GLY A 205 15.28 -6.30 25.14
N HIS A 206 15.80 -5.16 25.59
CA HIS A 206 15.35 -3.83 25.20
C HIS A 206 16.43 -3.08 24.43
N THR A 207 16.06 -2.45 23.31
CA THR A 207 16.94 -1.47 22.65
C THR A 207 17.03 -0.21 23.50
N ARG A 208 18.26 0.23 23.81
CA ARG A 208 18.56 1.43 24.60
C ARG A 208 19.52 2.34 23.85
N ILE A 209 19.48 3.64 24.15
CA ILE A 209 20.52 4.58 23.72
C ILE A 209 21.71 4.45 24.66
N PHE A 210 22.85 4.07 24.11
CA PHE A 210 24.08 3.86 24.86
C PHE A 210 24.95 5.11 24.90
N TYR A 211 24.96 5.91 23.84
CA TYR A 211 25.78 7.12 23.76
C TYR A 211 25.05 8.22 22.99
N LEU A 212 25.26 9.46 23.42
CA LEU A 212 24.80 10.67 22.74
C LEU A 212 25.94 11.68 22.69
N SER A 213 26.09 12.35 21.55
CA SER A 213 27.01 13.46 21.35
C SER A 213 26.33 14.58 20.57
N LEU A 214 26.49 15.81 21.02
CA LEU A 214 25.97 17.02 20.39
C LEU A 214 27.14 17.93 20.00
N GLY A 215 27.13 18.43 18.78
CA GLY A 215 28.15 19.36 18.26
C GLY A 215 27.56 20.71 17.87
N THR A 216 28.33 21.78 18.07
CA THR A 216 27.91 23.17 17.80
C THR A 216 28.56 23.75 16.55
N ASN A 217 28.00 24.85 16.05
CA ASN A 217 28.56 25.64 14.95
C ASN A 217 29.95 26.23 15.24
N LYS A 218 30.34 26.32 16.53
CA LYS A 218 31.68 26.77 16.96
C LYS A 218 32.66 25.62 17.19
N GLY A 219 32.24 24.36 16.97
CA GLY A 219 33.07 23.17 17.13
C GLY A 219 33.19 22.67 18.57
N ASN A 220 32.40 23.20 19.52
CA ASN A 220 32.29 22.62 20.85
C ASN A 220 31.40 21.36 20.81
N THR A 221 31.63 20.45 21.75
CA THR A 221 30.87 19.21 21.86
C THR A 221 30.53 18.89 23.30
N VAL A 222 29.43 18.15 23.48
CA VAL A 222 29.08 17.49 24.74
C VAL A 222 28.61 16.09 24.45
N SER A 223 29.08 15.13 25.25
CA SER A 223 28.72 13.73 25.08
C SER A 223 28.66 12.98 26.40
N GLY A 224 28.05 11.80 26.37
CA GLY A 224 27.97 10.89 27.51
C GLY A 224 27.54 9.49 27.07
N GLY A 225 27.90 8.48 27.88
CA GLY A 225 27.60 7.08 27.61
C GLY A 225 28.73 6.30 26.94
N SER A 226 28.44 5.07 26.51
CA SER A 226 29.40 4.13 25.90
C SER A 226 29.09 3.89 24.42
N GLN A 227 30.09 3.99 23.53
CA GLN A 227 29.87 3.78 22.11
C GLN A 227 29.57 2.30 21.78
N THR A 228 28.62 2.06 20.88
CA THR A 228 28.33 0.74 20.32
C THR A 228 28.60 0.73 18.81
N LYS A 229 28.47 -0.45 18.18
CA LYS A 229 28.59 -0.59 16.72
C LYS A 229 27.50 0.17 15.97
N GLU A 230 26.27 0.15 16.49
CA GLU A 230 25.12 0.79 15.85
C GLU A 230 25.13 2.27 16.19
N LYS A 231 25.21 3.11 15.15
CA LYS A 231 25.29 4.55 15.32
C LYS A 231 24.63 5.28 14.18
N GLY A 232 24.21 6.50 14.46
CA GLY A 232 23.57 7.37 13.50
C GLY A 232 23.89 8.82 13.82
N THR A 233 23.93 9.65 12.78
CA THR A 233 24.19 11.07 12.93
C THR A 233 23.17 11.85 12.12
N VAL A 234 22.60 12.87 12.74
CA VAL A 234 21.74 13.86 12.08
C VAL A 234 22.39 15.23 12.18
N THR A 235 22.22 16.02 11.12
CA THR A 235 22.71 17.40 11.03
C THR A 235 21.53 18.32 10.80
N ALA A 236 21.50 19.44 11.52
CA ALA A 236 20.49 20.47 11.35
C ALA A 236 20.48 20.95 9.89
N PRO A 237 19.30 21.16 9.29
CA PRO A 237 19.18 21.82 8.00
C PRO A 237 19.88 23.19 8.04
N LYS A 238 20.34 23.67 6.88
CA LYS A 238 20.99 24.99 6.80
C LYS A 238 20.06 26.07 7.35
N GLY A 239 20.54 26.81 8.36
CA GLY A 239 19.77 27.86 9.04
C GLY A 239 18.95 27.40 10.24
N PHE A 240 19.07 26.14 10.66
CA PHE A 240 18.36 25.57 11.80
C PHE A 240 19.33 25.22 12.95
N GLN A 241 18.80 25.05 14.16
CA GLN A 241 19.49 24.61 15.36
C GLN A 241 18.65 23.62 16.16
N LEU A 242 19.28 22.82 17.04
CA LEU A 242 18.55 21.98 18.00
C LEU A 242 17.86 22.88 19.03
N VAL A 243 16.57 22.62 19.29
CA VAL A 243 15.78 23.35 20.31
C VAL A 243 15.08 22.44 21.32
N GLY A 244 15.04 21.14 21.05
CA GLY A 244 14.41 20.13 21.89
C GLY A 244 14.66 18.73 21.36
N PHE A 245 14.03 17.75 21.99
CA PHE A 245 14.13 16.34 21.60
C PHE A 245 12.74 15.71 21.46
N PHE A 246 12.70 14.58 20.78
CA PHE A 246 11.57 13.67 20.81
C PHE A 246 12.07 12.24 20.95
N GLY A 247 11.24 11.35 21.44
CA GLY A 247 11.54 9.94 21.48
C GLY A 247 10.81 9.18 22.57
N ARG A 248 11.47 8.19 23.17
CA ARG A 248 10.88 7.34 24.20
C ARG A 248 11.85 7.04 25.34
N TYR A 249 11.35 7.04 26.57
CA TYR A 249 12.15 6.70 27.76
C TYR A 249 11.37 5.91 28.82
N GLY A 250 12.10 5.11 29.58
CA GLY A 250 11.66 4.52 30.84
C GLY A 250 12.59 4.96 31.95
N ASP A 251 13.25 4.00 32.60
CA ASP A 251 14.34 4.30 33.54
C ASP A 251 15.61 4.82 32.82
N GLU A 252 15.74 4.53 31.53
CA GLU A 252 16.80 4.98 30.62
C GLU A 252 16.17 5.39 29.27
N MET A 253 16.92 6.08 28.40
CA MET A 253 16.45 6.47 27.07
C MET A 253 16.41 5.27 26.11
N ASP A 254 15.27 5.06 25.47
CA ASP A 254 15.03 3.94 24.54
C ASP A 254 15.13 4.39 23.08
N LEU A 255 14.64 5.61 22.78
CA LEU A 255 14.67 6.21 21.45
C LEU A 255 14.87 7.72 21.56
N ILE A 256 15.65 8.31 20.66
CA ILE A 256 15.90 9.75 20.62
C ILE A 256 16.01 10.29 19.20
N GLY A 257 15.45 11.47 19.00
CA GLY A 257 15.52 12.31 17.81
C GLY A 257 15.62 13.79 18.20
N ALA A 258 16.13 14.62 17.29
CA ALA A 258 16.30 16.04 17.49
C ALA A 258 15.12 16.84 16.92
N VAL A 259 14.70 17.88 17.65
CA VAL A 259 13.80 18.91 17.14
C VAL A 259 14.66 20.07 16.62
N TRP A 260 14.64 20.29 15.31
CA TRP A 260 15.32 21.39 14.64
C TRP A 260 14.39 22.58 14.50
N SER A 261 14.86 23.80 14.79
CA SER A 261 14.11 25.03 14.51
C SER A 261 14.96 26.08 13.81
N SER A 262 14.32 26.89 12.96
CA SER A 262 14.94 28.02 12.28
C SER A 262 15.55 28.98 13.30
N ILE A 263 16.83 29.30 13.10
CA ILE A 263 17.57 30.27 13.92
C ILE A 263 16.99 31.67 13.73
N ALA A 264 16.60 32.01 12.50
CA ALA A 264 15.90 33.25 12.23
C ALA A 264 14.43 33.11 12.63
N ALA A 265 13.92 34.09 13.38
CA ALA A 265 12.47 34.23 13.57
C ALA A 265 11.84 34.44 12.19
N VAL A 266 10.99 33.51 11.78
CA VAL A 266 10.15 33.67 10.59
C VAL A 266 8.81 34.22 11.05
N ASN A 267 8.18 35.07 10.23
CA ASN A 267 6.78 35.39 10.43
C ASN A 267 6.01 34.09 10.23
N GLU A 268 5.80 33.38 11.32
CA GLU A 268 4.82 32.33 11.43
C GLU A 268 3.49 33.06 11.22
N THR A 269 3.06 33.23 9.97
CA THR A 269 1.63 33.14 9.72
C THR A 269 1.27 31.85 10.43
N SER A 270 0.49 31.94 11.51
CA SER A 270 -0.13 30.78 12.09
C SER A 270 -0.88 30.07 10.97
N SER A 271 -0.18 29.20 10.24
CA SER A 271 -0.63 27.85 10.06
C SER A 271 -0.59 27.23 11.46
N THR A 272 -1.43 27.73 12.37
CA THR A 272 -2.48 26.86 12.84
C THR A 272 -3.08 26.27 11.58
N VAL A 273 -2.46 25.19 11.07
CA VAL A 273 -3.26 24.04 10.72
C VAL A 273 -4.10 23.91 11.97
N LYS A 274 -5.37 24.34 11.88
CA LYS A 274 -6.33 24.03 12.91
C LYS A 274 -6.25 22.52 12.99
N VAL A 275 -5.45 22.00 13.91
CA VAL A 275 -5.63 20.65 14.42
C VAL A 275 -7.07 20.70 14.90
N SER A 276 -7.90 20.05 14.08
CA SER A 276 -9.34 19.93 14.14
C SER A 276 -9.99 20.65 15.32
N SER A 277 -10.47 21.88 15.10
CA SER A 277 -11.50 22.42 16.00
C SER A 277 -12.91 22.06 15.52
N GLU A 278 -13.03 21.28 14.45
CA GLU A 278 -14.26 20.94 13.76
C GLU A 278 -13.99 19.75 12.83
N GLU A 279 -14.09 18.51 13.35
CA GLU A 279 -14.13 17.33 12.49
C GLU A 279 -15.28 17.49 11.47
N ASP A 280 -15.06 17.04 10.23
CA ASP A 280 -16.08 17.10 9.17
C ASP A 280 -17.06 15.93 9.24
N ILE A 281 -16.77 14.95 10.11
CA ILE A 281 -17.61 13.79 10.41
C ILE A 281 -17.94 13.82 11.89
N ALA A 282 -19.19 13.53 12.24
CA ALA A 282 -19.60 13.28 13.61
C ALA A 282 -20.46 12.01 13.64
N LEU A 283 -20.06 11.03 14.45
CA LEU A 283 -20.85 9.83 14.67
C LEU A 283 -21.91 10.10 15.74
N GLY A 284 -23.19 9.89 15.40
CA GLY A 284 -24.29 9.92 16.35
C GLY A 284 -24.29 8.67 17.26
N GLU A 285 -24.96 8.72 18.40
CA GLU A 285 -25.07 7.58 19.32
C GLU A 285 -25.65 6.33 18.65
N LEU A 286 -25.19 5.14 19.07
CA LEU A 286 -25.72 3.85 18.62
C LEU A 286 -26.91 3.42 19.47
N PHE A 287 -28.01 3.07 18.80
CA PHE A 287 -29.22 2.57 19.45
C PHE A 287 -29.45 1.10 19.06
N GLY A 288 -29.59 0.21 20.06
CA GLY A 288 -29.84 -1.21 19.83
C GLY A 288 -28.90 -2.14 20.59
N GLY A 289 -28.57 -3.29 20.00
CA GLY A 289 -27.86 -4.40 20.65
C GLY A 289 -26.66 -4.95 19.90
N PRO A 290 -25.81 -5.77 20.55
CA PRO A 290 -24.57 -6.29 19.98
C PRO A 290 -24.80 -7.51 19.07
N HIS A 291 -25.95 -7.60 18.38
CA HIS A 291 -26.29 -8.73 17.49
C HIS A 291 -26.28 -8.30 16.02
N GLY A 292 -26.34 -9.26 15.09
CA GLY A 292 -26.13 -9.00 13.67
C GLY A 292 -24.65 -8.93 13.29
N ASN A 293 -24.36 -8.37 12.12
CA ASN A 293 -23.00 -8.11 11.63
C ASN A 293 -22.75 -6.60 11.61
N ALA A 294 -21.58 -6.15 12.02
CA ALA A 294 -21.21 -4.74 11.96
C ALA A 294 -21.21 -4.18 10.53
N PHE A 295 -21.66 -2.94 10.36
CA PHE A 295 -21.61 -2.21 9.09
C PHE A 295 -21.29 -0.73 9.34
N SER A 296 -20.70 -0.07 8.35
CA SER A 296 -20.52 1.38 8.34
C SER A 296 -20.42 1.93 6.91
N ASP A 297 -21.17 2.99 6.63
CA ASP A 297 -21.12 3.67 5.32
C ASP A 297 -19.92 4.62 5.19
N ILE A 298 -19.08 4.75 6.22
CA ILE A 298 -18.10 5.85 6.33
C ILE A 298 -17.09 5.92 5.18
N ASN A 299 -16.70 4.76 4.63
CA ASN A 299 -15.75 4.69 3.52
C ASN A 299 -16.40 4.98 2.14
N GLU A 300 -17.73 4.90 2.07
CA GLU A 300 -18.52 5.17 0.86
C GLU A 300 -19.01 6.63 0.79
N ILE A 301 -19.10 7.30 1.95
CA ILE A 301 -19.49 8.70 2.06
C ILE A 301 -18.50 9.61 1.34
N LYS A 302 -19.04 10.59 0.62
CA LYS A 302 -18.33 11.71 0.02
C LYS A 302 -18.90 13.00 0.56
N PHE A 303 -18.05 13.96 0.93
CA PHE A 303 -18.56 15.25 1.43
C PHE A 303 -19.32 16.02 0.36
N GLY A 304 -20.33 16.79 0.79
CA GLY A 304 -21.24 17.51 -0.11
C GLY A 304 -22.28 16.60 -0.81
N GLN A 305 -22.53 15.41 -0.27
CA GLN A 305 -23.55 14.51 -0.78
C GLN A 305 -24.96 15.11 -0.71
N THR A 306 -25.74 14.86 -1.76
CA THR A 306 -27.18 15.18 -1.77
C THR A 306 -27.97 13.88 -1.64
N ILE A 307 -28.78 13.77 -0.61
CA ILE A 307 -29.65 12.63 -0.39
C ILE A 307 -30.94 12.80 -1.18
N ASN A 308 -31.31 11.78 -1.96
CA ASN A 308 -32.53 11.73 -2.76
C ASN A 308 -33.73 11.25 -1.95
N SER A 309 -33.55 10.17 -1.21
CA SER A 309 -34.63 9.51 -0.48
C SER A 309 -34.11 8.66 0.66
N ILE A 310 -35.02 8.38 1.59
CA ILE A 310 -34.82 7.42 2.67
C ILE A 310 -35.98 6.44 2.69
N THR A 311 -35.65 5.16 2.86
CA THR A 311 -36.59 4.04 2.91
C THR A 311 -36.44 3.30 4.23
N ILE A 312 -37.57 2.92 4.82
CA ILE A 312 -37.64 2.01 5.98
C ILE A 312 -38.44 0.79 5.56
N ARG A 313 -37.90 -0.41 5.82
CA ARG A 313 -38.68 -1.66 5.82
C ARG A 313 -38.96 -2.07 7.26
N SER A 314 -40.23 -2.25 7.59
CA SER A 314 -40.62 -2.62 8.96
C SER A 314 -41.98 -3.31 9.03
N ASP A 315 -42.19 -4.09 10.08
CA ASP A 315 -43.50 -4.50 10.59
C ASP A 315 -43.57 -4.19 12.09
N LYS A 316 -43.41 -5.20 12.97
CA LYS A 316 -43.24 -4.98 14.42
C LYS A 316 -41.85 -4.47 14.79
N ARG A 317 -40.86 -4.75 13.95
CA ARG A 317 -39.45 -4.36 14.09
C ARG A 317 -38.94 -3.75 12.80
N VAL A 318 -37.76 -3.15 12.85
CA VAL A 318 -37.10 -2.58 11.67
C VAL A 318 -36.30 -3.67 10.97
N ASP A 319 -36.72 -4.03 9.77
CA ASP A 319 -36.07 -5.04 8.93
C ASP A 319 -34.88 -4.43 8.18
N SER A 320 -35.05 -3.23 7.60
CA SER A 320 -33.95 -2.53 6.92
C SER A 320 -34.14 -1.00 6.86
N VAL A 321 -33.01 -0.31 6.65
CA VAL A 321 -32.96 1.12 6.35
C VAL A 321 -32.12 1.33 5.09
N THR A 322 -32.62 2.15 4.17
CA THR A 322 -31.93 2.48 2.91
C THR A 322 -31.81 3.98 2.72
N LEU A 323 -30.61 4.48 2.43
CA LEU A 323 -30.34 5.86 2.02
C LEU A 323 -29.93 5.89 0.54
N GLN A 324 -30.61 6.70 -0.27
CA GLN A 324 -30.23 6.90 -1.66
C GLN A 324 -29.56 8.25 -1.85
N VAL A 325 -28.32 8.24 -2.33
CA VAL A 325 -27.54 9.43 -2.66
C VAL A 325 -27.76 9.76 -4.14
N ALA A 326 -28.05 11.03 -4.46
CA ALA A 326 -28.18 11.53 -5.83
C ALA A 326 -26.85 12.04 -6.41
N ALA A 327 -26.07 12.76 -5.60
CA ALA A 327 -24.85 13.46 -6.00
C ALA A 327 -23.80 13.37 -4.88
N PRO A 328 -22.49 13.44 -5.20
CA PRO A 328 -21.89 13.60 -6.53
C PRO A 328 -21.98 12.35 -7.42
N MET A 329 -22.24 11.18 -6.81
CA MET A 329 -22.43 9.91 -7.50
C MET A 329 -23.65 9.21 -6.92
N LYS A 330 -24.42 8.54 -7.78
CA LYS A 330 -25.56 7.73 -7.34
C LYS A 330 -25.06 6.54 -6.54
N LEU A 331 -25.54 6.41 -5.31
CA LEU A 331 -25.17 5.35 -4.38
C LEU A 331 -26.39 4.95 -3.56
N THR A 332 -26.53 3.66 -3.29
CA THR A 332 -27.58 3.12 -2.44
C THR A 332 -26.92 2.44 -1.25
N LEU A 333 -27.12 3.01 -0.07
CA LEU A 333 -26.65 2.47 1.21
C LEU A 333 -27.81 1.70 1.84
N ASN A 334 -27.72 0.38 1.96
CA ASN A 334 -28.82 -0.45 2.47
C ASN A 334 -28.34 -1.42 3.54
N HIS A 335 -28.98 -1.38 4.71
CA HIS A 335 -28.62 -2.22 5.86
C HIS A 335 -29.84 -2.95 6.40
N GLY A 336 -29.72 -4.27 6.57
CA GLY A 336 -30.81 -5.15 7.02
C GLY A 336 -31.41 -6.02 5.92
N GLY A 337 -32.46 -6.76 6.26
CA GLY A 337 -33.04 -7.80 5.42
C GLY A 337 -34.18 -7.35 4.50
N ARG A 338 -34.78 -8.31 3.80
CA ARG A 338 -35.88 -8.08 2.85
C ARG A 338 -37.27 -8.18 3.48
N GLY A 339 -37.36 -8.35 4.81
CA GLY A 339 -38.62 -8.47 5.54
C GLY A 339 -39.43 -7.17 5.58
N GLY A 340 -40.49 -7.16 6.37
CA GLY A 340 -41.35 -5.99 6.58
C GLY A 340 -42.07 -5.43 5.35
N THR A 341 -42.75 -4.30 5.56
CA THR A 341 -43.34 -3.47 4.50
C THR A 341 -42.48 -2.23 4.29
N GLU A 342 -42.26 -1.87 3.03
CA GLU A 342 -41.45 -0.73 2.62
C GLU A 342 -42.25 0.58 2.66
N LYS A 343 -41.63 1.63 3.22
CA LYS A 343 -42.07 3.02 3.10
C LYS A 343 -40.89 3.87 2.67
N THR A 344 -41.13 4.86 1.81
CA THR A 344 -40.09 5.76 1.30
C THR A 344 -40.59 7.19 1.31
N ILE A 345 -39.71 8.13 1.67
CA ILE A 345 -39.89 9.56 1.39
C ILE A 345 -38.78 10.05 0.46
N THR A 346 -39.14 10.93 -0.46
CA THR A 346 -38.20 11.63 -1.34
C THR A 346 -37.99 13.03 -0.79
N LEU A 347 -36.73 13.45 -0.71
CA LEU A 347 -36.34 14.77 -0.23
C LEU A 347 -36.42 15.78 -1.38
N ALA A 348 -36.95 16.97 -1.11
CA ALA A 348 -36.88 18.09 -2.04
C ALA A 348 -35.44 18.61 -2.20
N ALA A 349 -35.22 19.47 -3.21
CA ALA A 349 -33.95 20.19 -3.32
C ALA A 349 -33.69 21.00 -2.02
N ASP A 350 -32.47 20.89 -1.49
CA ASP A 350 -32.02 21.50 -0.22
C ASP A 350 -32.71 20.98 1.06
N GLU A 351 -33.58 19.97 0.97
CA GLU A 351 -34.13 19.28 2.12
C GLU A 351 -33.16 18.21 2.62
N TYR A 352 -32.95 18.14 3.93
CA TYR A 352 -32.05 17.16 4.54
C TYR A 352 -32.58 16.66 5.87
N ILE A 353 -32.12 15.49 6.28
CA ILE A 353 -32.48 14.84 7.54
C ILE A 353 -31.67 15.48 8.67
N THR A 354 -32.36 15.81 9.76
CA THR A 354 -31.79 16.52 10.92
C THR A 354 -31.79 15.70 12.21
N SER A 355 -32.64 14.67 12.30
CA SER A 355 -32.68 13.79 13.45
C SER A 355 -33.13 12.38 13.10
N MET A 356 -32.69 11.44 13.92
CA MET A 356 -33.09 10.04 13.93
C MET A 356 -33.52 9.66 15.35
N GLU A 357 -34.76 9.17 15.51
CA GLU A 357 -35.27 8.55 16.74
C GLU A 357 -35.25 7.03 16.54
N ALA A 358 -34.76 6.28 17.53
CA ALA A 358 -34.79 4.83 17.50
C ALA A 358 -35.26 4.27 18.84
N HIS A 359 -36.02 3.17 18.79
CA HIS A 359 -36.42 2.40 19.97
C HIS A 359 -35.95 0.96 19.82
N TRP A 360 -35.53 0.34 20.92
CA TRP A 360 -35.02 -1.03 20.91
C TRP A 360 -35.50 -1.83 22.11
N ASP A 361 -35.58 -3.15 21.93
CA ASP A 361 -35.91 -4.08 23.02
C ASP A 361 -35.44 -5.50 22.67
N LYS A 362 -35.60 -6.43 23.62
CA LYS A 362 -35.22 -7.82 23.47
C LYS A 362 -36.33 -8.64 22.83
N LYS A 363 -35.98 -9.34 21.75
CA LYS A 363 -36.76 -10.42 21.14
C LYS A 363 -35.94 -11.71 21.17
N ASP A 364 -36.47 -12.75 21.81
CA ASP A 364 -35.85 -14.09 21.80
C ASP A 364 -34.36 -14.08 22.22
N LYS A 365 -34.03 -13.28 23.25
CA LYS A 365 -32.67 -13.00 23.77
C LYS A 365 -31.79 -12.09 22.90
N HIS A 366 -32.25 -11.68 21.72
CA HIS A 366 -31.56 -10.71 20.86
C HIS A 366 -32.15 -9.32 21.06
N THR A 367 -31.31 -8.33 21.36
CA THR A 367 -31.73 -6.92 21.37
C THR A 367 -31.74 -6.38 19.95
N ARG A 368 -32.88 -5.83 19.50
CA ARG A 368 -33.07 -5.34 18.13
C ARG A 368 -33.71 -3.96 18.10
N VAL A 369 -33.60 -3.26 16.96
CA VAL A 369 -34.31 -2.00 16.72
C VAL A 369 -35.77 -2.31 16.35
N PHE A 370 -36.69 -1.89 17.22
CA PHE A 370 -38.11 -2.14 17.06
C PHE A 370 -38.82 -1.02 16.30
N TYR A 371 -38.31 0.21 16.39
CA TYR A 371 -38.87 1.36 15.70
C TYR A 371 -37.77 2.34 15.32
N ILE A 372 -37.96 3.01 14.19
CA ILE A 372 -37.10 4.11 13.75
C ILE A 372 -37.94 5.22 13.11
N SER A 373 -37.52 6.47 13.30
CA SER A 373 -38.09 7.64 12.66
C SER A 373 -37.02 8.65 12.26
N PHE A 374 -37.24 9.32 11.14
CA PHE A 374 -36.37 10.40 10.66
C PHE A 374 -37.18 11.67 10.46
N THR A 375 -36.59 12.82 10.81
CA THR A 375 -37.19 14.14 10.62
C THR A 375 -36.34 15.01 9.70
N THR A 376 -36.97 15.64 8.72
CA THR A 376 -36.31 16.52 7.75
C THR A 376 -36.43 18.00 8.14
N THR A 377 -35.65 18.86 7.49
CA THR A 377 -35.79 20.32 7.63
C THR A 377 -37.12 20.89 7.18
N ALA A 378 -37.85 20.20 6.30
CA ALA A 378 -39.20 20.61 5.90
C ALA A 378 -40.27 20.15 6.92
N GLY A 379 -39.87 19.49 8.01
CA GLY A 379 -40.78 18.90 9.00
C GLY A 379 -41.46 17.61 8.52
N GLN A 380 -40.99 17.01 7.42
CA GLN A 380 -41.45 15.69 7.00
C GLN A 380 -40.90 14.63 7.94
N THR A 381 -41.72 13.62 8.23
CA THR A 381 -41.33 12.47 9.07
C THR A 381 -41.63 11.17 8.35
N ILE A 382 -40.67 10.25 8.39
CA ILE A 382 -40.89 8.84 8.00
C ILE A 382 -40.63 7.97 9.21
N GLU A 383 -41.51 7.00 9.45
CA GLU A 383 -41.41 6.09 10.61
C GLU A 383 -41.89 4.67 10.27
N GLY A 384 -41.33 3.70 10.99
CA GLY A 384 -41.66 2.30 10.87
C GLY A 384 -41.38 1.53 12.15
N GLY A 385 -42.11 0.44 12.39
CA GLY A 385 -41.96 -0.40 13.58
C GLY A 385 -42.88 -0.07 14.75
N THR A 386 -42.57 -0.63 15.93
CA THR A 386 -43.35 -0.43 17.18
C THR A 386 -42.48 0.24 18.24
N LYS A 387 -42.93 1.34 18.85
CA LYS A 387 -42.20 2.00 19.95
C LYS A 387 -42.10 1.08 21.17
N THR A 388 -40.94 1.08 21.82
CA THR A 388 -40.65 0.35 23.07
C THR A 388 -40.22 1.32 24.18
N GLU A 389 -39.97 0.82 25.39
CA GLU A 389 -39.55 1.67 26.52
C GLU A 389 -38.13 2.25 26.34
N ASN A 390 -37.18 1.48 25.77
CA ASN A 390 -35.85 2.01 25.50
C ASN A 390 -35.87 2.80 24.19
N SER A 391 -35.46 4.05 24.26
CA SER A 391 -35.43 4.96 23.13
C SER A 391 -34.28 5.94 23.22
N GLY A 392 -33.88 6.47 22.06
CA GLY A 392 -32.88 7.51 21.95
C GLY A 392 -33.13 8.36 20.72
N THR A 393 -32.52 9.55 20.69
CA THR A 393 -32.60 10.46 19.55
C THR A 393 -31.23 11.01 19.26
N ALA A 394 -30.76 10.83 18.03
CA ALA A 394 -29.57 11.46 17.51
C ALA A 394 -29.98 12.69 16.69
N THR A 395 -29.49 13.86 17.07
CA THR A 395 -29.69 15.12 16.33
C THR A 395 -28.38 15.52 15.67
N ALA A 396 -28.46 15.94 14.40
CA ALA A 396 -27.31 16.46 13.68
C ALA A 396 -26.71 17.67 14.43
N PRO A 397 -25.39 17.74 14.61
CA PRO A 397 -24.75 18.95 15.09
C PRO A 397 -25.07 20.15 14.19
N GLU A 398 -24.93 21.37 14.72
CA GLU A 398 -25.17 22.58 13.94
C GLU A 398 -24.26 22.59 12.70
N GLY A 399 -24.85 22.78 11.52
CA GLY A 399 -24.11 22.77 10.25
C GLY A 399 -23.89 21.40 9.62
N PHE A 400 -24.43 20.31 10.20
CA PHE A 400 -24.28 18.94 9.67
C PHE A 400 -25.55 18.41 9.00
N VAL A 401 -25.39 17.36 8.20
CA VAL A 401 -26.46 16.58 7.54
C VAL A 401 -26.20 15.09 7.67
N LEU A 402 -27.26 14.28 7.58
CA LEU A 402 -27.13 12.82 7.49
C LEU A 402 -26.48 12.44 6.15
N SER A 403 -25.43 11.63 6.19
CA SER A 403 -24.77 11.11 4.98
C SER A 403 -24.71 9.60 4.90
N GLY A 404 -24.94 8.90 6.01
CA GLY A 404 -25.02 7.45 6.04
C GLY A 404 -25.30 6.92 7.44
N PHE A 405 -25.14 5.62 7.60
CA PHE A 405 -25.40 4.90 8.83
C PHE A 405 -24.20 4.03 9.21
N TYR A 406 -24.16 3.70 10.49
CA TYR A 406 -23.28 2.66 11.01
C TYR A 406 -24.01 1.91 12.12
N GLY A 407 -23.63 0.66 12.37
CA GLY A 407 -24.32 -0.16 13.37
C GLY A 407 -24.15 -1.65 13.11
N ARG A 408 -25.18 -2.43 13.41
CA ARG A 408 -25.19 -3.87 13.24
C ARG A 408 -26.53 -4.35 12.67
N ALA A 409 -26.48 -5.22 11.66
CA ALA A 409 -27.67 -5.75 11.02
C ALA A 409 -27.44 -7.14 10.43
N ALA A 410 -28.52 -7.89 10.25
CA ALA A 410 -28.56 -9.13 9.47
C ALA A 410 -29.92 -9.19 8.75
N ASP A 411 -30.79 -10.14 9.12
CA ASP A 411 -32.18 -10.20 8.63
C ASP A 411 -33.03 -9.01 9.12
N GLU A 412 -32.67 -8.43 10.27
CA GLU A 412 -33.28 -7.24 10.88
C GLU A 412 -32.17 -6.28 11.32
N VAL A 413 -32.51 -5.02 11.62
CA VAL A 413 -31.57 -4.04 12.19
C VAL A 413 -31.44 -4.27 13.69
N ASP A 414 -30.24 -4.61 14.13
CA ASP A 414 -29.95 -4.90 15.54
C ASP A 414 -29.47 -3.65 16.29
N GLN A 415 -28.69 -2.80 15.62
CA GLN A 415 -28.15 -1.55 16.13
C GLN A 415 -27.99 -0.53 15.01
N ILE A 416 -28.27 0.75 15.26
CA ILE A 416 -28.12 1.80 14.26
C ILE A 416 -27.69 3.13 14.88
N GLY A 417 -26.80 3.82 14.19
CA GLY A 417 -26.28 5.14 14.47
C GLY A 417 -26.20 5.95 13.18
N ALA A 418 -26.29 7.26 13.30
CA ALA A 418 -26.21 8.18 12.17
C ALA A 418 -24.77 8.65 11.94
N ILE A 419 -24.34 8.73 10.68
CA ILE A 419 -23.10 9.41 10.29
C ILE A 419 -23.49 10.80 9.79
N TRP A 420 -23.08 11.82 10.54
CA TRP A 420 -23.30 13.22 10.20
C TRP A 420 -22.06 13.78 9.50
N THR A 421 -22.25 14.52 8.41
CA THR A 421 -21.14 15.27 7.79
C THR A 421 -21.42 16.77 7.74
N ARG A 422 -20.37 17.57 7.83
CA ARG A 422 -20.47 19.03 7.75
C ARG A 422 -20.91 19.45 6.35
N LYS A 423 -21.95 20.28 6.25
CA LYS A 423 -22.51 20.78 4.98
C LYS A 423 -21.49 21.47 4.08
N THR A 424 -20.55 22.18 4.69
CA THR A 424 -19.52 22.96 3.99
C THR A 424 -18.28 22.15 3.67
N ALA A 425 -18.17 20.91 4.16
CA ALA A 425 -17.05 20.04 3.85
C ALA A 425 -17.05 19.72 2.35
N LYS A 426 -15.85 19.62 1.77
CA LYS A 426 -15.67 19.32 0.36
C LYS A 426 -14.91 18.02 0.23
N ASN A 427 -15.37 17.18 -0.68
CA ASN A 427 -14.70 15.93 -0.91
C ASN A 427 -13.36 16.18 -1.62
N VAL A 428 -12.31 15.54 -1.15
CA VAL A 428 -11.00 15.55 -1.82
C VAL A 428 -11.03 14.52 -2.93
N LEU A 429 -10.77 14.94 -4.17
CA LEU A 429 -10.75 14.05 -5.34
C LEU A 429 -9.31 13.74 -5.76
N LEU A 430 -9.14 12.53 -6.31
CA LEU A 430 -7.87 12.06 -6.88
C LEU A 430 -7.32 13.02 -7.95
N THR A 431 -8.21 13.68 -8.70
CA THR A 431 -7.89 14.58 -9.81
C THR A 431 -7.85 16.06 -9.43
N ASP A 432 -7.93 16.39 -8.15
CA ASP A 432 -7.85 17.79 -7.71
C ASP A 432 -6.45 18.37 -8.01
N PRO A 433 -6.37 19.64 -8.43
CA PRO A 433 -5.13 20.27 -8.88
C PRO A 433 -4.08 20.51 -7.78
N SER A 434 -4.36 20.15 -6.53
CA SER A 434 -3.53 20.48 -5.36
C SER A 434 -2.55 19.37 -4.93
N GLY A 435 -2.39 18.30 -5.73
CA GLY A 435 -1.42 17.25 -5.42
C GLY A 435 0.05 17.71 -5.53
N VAL A 436 0.99 16.99 -4.90
CA VAL A 436 2.45 17.28 -4.91
C VAL A 436 3.04 17.27 -6.34
N GLY A 437 2.28 16.79 -7.33
CA GLY A 437 2.55 16.99 -8.75
C GLY A 437 2.56 18.47 -9.11
N ASN A 438 3.74 19.08 -9.06
CA ASN A 438 3.99 20.39 -9.64
C ASN A 438 3.51 20.32 -11.09
N GLY A 439 2.46 21.08 -11.45
CA GLY A 439 1.70 21.04 -12.71
C GLY A 439 2.49 21.35 -13.98
N THR A 440 3.78 21.09 -13.95
CA THR A 440 4.80 21.24 -14.98
C THR A 440 4.35 20.67 -16.33
N TYR A 441 3.45 19.67 -16.40
CA TYR A 441 3.08 18.99 -17.65
C TYR A 441 1.60 18.60 -17.85
N GLY A 442 0.63 19.26 -17.17
CA GLY A 442 -0.76 19.31 -17.66
C GLY A 442 -1.89 18.60 -16.89
N THR A 443 -1.62 17.68 -15.96
CA THR A 443 -2.61 17.22 -14.95
C THR A 443 -1.93 16.91 -13.63
N THR A 444 -2.51 17.34 -12.51
CA THR A 444 -2.03 16.98 -11.17
C THR A 444 -2.92 15.85 -10.65
N ILE A 445 -2.35 14.65 -10.54
CA ILE A 445 -3.00 13.50 -9.90
C ILE A 445 -2.41 13.34 -8.51
N ARG A 446 -3.26 13.20 -7.50
CA ARG A 446 -2.79 12.94 -6.13
C ARG A 446 -2.05 11.61 -6.08
N ASN A 447 -0.87 11.60 -5.47
CA ASN A 447 -0.17 10.36 -5.17
C ASN A 447 -0.81 9.72 -3.93
N TRP A 448 -1.83 8.89 -4.16
CA TRP A 448 -2.44 8.06 -3.14
C TRP A 448 -1.93 6.62 -3.25
N VAL A 449 -1.97 5.86 -2.15
CA VAL A 449 -1.55 4.44 -2.14
C VAL A 449 -2.34 3.65 -3.18
N GLY A 450 -3.64 3.90 -3.29
CA GLY A 450 -4.51 3.23 -4.25
C GLY A 450 -4.94 1.82 -3.81
N PRO A 451 -5.93 1.23 -4.49
CA PRO A 451 -6.56 -0.01 -4.04
C PRO A 451 -5.67 -1.26 -4.18
N THR A 452 -4.66 -1.20 -5.04
CA THR A 452 -3.83 -2.32 -5.53
C THR A 452 -2.66 -2.66 -4.60
N ILE A 453 -2.01 -1.67 -3.99
CA ILE A 453 -0.84 -1.87 -3.13
C ILE A 453 -1.16 -2.76 -1.92
N GLY A 454 -2.41 -2.75 -1.45
CA GLY A 454 -2.90 -3.62 -0.37
C GLY A 454 -3.66 -4.85 -0.83
N LYS A 455 -3.52 -5.30 -2.10
CA LYS A 455 -4.12 -6.56 -2.59
C LYS A 455 -3.02 -7.63 -2.68
N ASN A 456 -3.24 -8.77 -2.03
CA ASN A 456 -2.33 -9.92 -2.10
C ASN A 456 -2.63 -10.78 -3.34
N SER A 457 -1.58 -11.22 -4.03
CA SER A 457 -1.65 -12.17 -5.14
C SER A 457 -1.46 -13.63 -4.69
N ASP A 458 -1.01 -13.85 -3.46
CA ASP A 458 -0.71 -15.16 -2.88
C ASP A 458 -1.02 -15.20 -1.36
N THR A 459 -0.66 -16.32 -0.74
CA THR A 459 -0.83 -16.68 0.67
C THR A 459 0.34 -16.25 1.56
N ALA A 460 1.48 -15.85 0.97
CA ALA A 460 2.59 -15.17 1.62
C ALA A 460 3.56 -14.58 0.58
N CYS A 461 4.53 -13.78 1.02
CA CYS A 461 5.70 -13.41 0.24
C CYS A 461 6.99 -13.65 1.04
N TYR A 462 8.10 -13.99 0.38
CA TYR A 462 9.41 -14.11 1.03
C TYR A 462 10.08 -12.76 1.21
N ARG A 463 10.65 -12.51 2.38
CA ARG A 463 11.35 -11.26 2.70
C ARG A 463 12.72 -11.28 2.03
N LYS A 464 13.01 -10.29 1.18
CA LYS A 464 14.34 -10.09 0.62
C LYS A 464 15.33 -9.82 1.75
N SER A 465 16.44 -10.58 1.81
CA SER A 465 17.52 -10.40 2.78
C SER A 465 18.77 -9.79 2.13
N MET A 466 19.53 -9.01 2.89
CA MET A 466 20.80 -8.41 2.47
C MET A 466 21.70 -8.05 3.66
N PRO A 467 23.02 -7.91 3.47
CA PRO A 467 23.93 -7.51 4.54
C PRO A 467 23.67 -6.08 5.05
N PHE A 468 24.12 -5.80 6.28
CA PHE A 468 24.19 -4.45 6.81
C PHE A 468 25.26 -3.60 6.11
N ASP A 469 25.13 -2.28 6.23
CA ASP A 469 26.25 -1.37 5.92
C ASP A 469 27.38 -1.45 6.98
N SER A 470 28.45 -0.70 6.74
CA SER A 470 29.62 -0.61 7.62
C SER A 470 29.33 -0.12 9.05
N ASN A 471 28.14 0.43 9.31
CA ASN A 471 27.67 0.89 10.63
C ASN A 471 26.54 0.03 11.20
N ASN A 472 26.33 -1.17 10.65
CA ASN A 472 25.26 -2.08 11.04
C ASN A 472 23.86 -1.49 10.80
N ILE A 473 23.66 -0.69 9.74
CA ILE A 473 22.40 -0.03 9.38
C ILE A 473 21.76 -0.73 8.17
N CYS A 474 20.44 -0.88 8.23
CA CYS A 474 19.66 -1.40 7.11
C CYS A 474 19.20 -0.29 6.15
N PRO A 475 19.09 -0.58 4.84
CA PRO A 475 18.51 0.35 3.88
C PRO A 475 17.04 0.63 4.21
N LEU A 476 16.52 1.74 3.68
CA LEU A 476 15.12 2.11 3.89
C LEU A 476 14.19 1.00 3.36
N GLY A 477 13.14 0.69 4.11
CA GLY A 477 12.24 -0.44 3.80
C GLY A 477 12.71 -1.79 4.33
N TYR A 478 13.86 -1.84 5.01
CA TYR A 478 14.39 -3.02 5.68
C TYR A 478 14.46 -2.81 7.20
N SER A 479 14.38 -3.92 7.93
CA SER A 479 14.56 -4.00 9.39
C SER A 479 15.63 -5.04 9.70
N LYS A 480 16.26 -4.93 10.87
CA LYS A 480 17.23 -5.94 11.31
C LYS A 480 16.53 -7.26 11.59
N ASP A 481 17.11 -8.35 11.11
CA ASP A 481 16.65 -9.70 11.38
C ASP A 481 17.87 -10.61 11.60
N GLY A 482 18.24 -10.81 12.87
CA GLY A 482 19.48 -11.48 13.24
C GLY A 482 20.71 -10.72 12.78
N ASP A 483 21.53 -11.36 11.94
CA ASP A 483 22.79 -10.84 11.41
C ASP A 483 22.66 -10.21 10.01
N ASP A 484 21.43 -10.07 9.49
CA ASP A 484 21.13 -9.46 8.19
C ASP A 484 20.00 -8.43 8.27
N CYS A 485 19.76 -7.73 7.15
CA CYS A 485 18.60 -6.90 6.91
C CYS A 485 17.53 -7.67 6.14
N ALA A 486 16.33 -7.77 6.70
CA ALA A 486 15.18 -8.34 6.02
C ALA A 486 14.16 -7.26 5.65
N ALA A 487 13.57 -7.38 4.47
CA ALA A 487 12.53 -6.46 4.01
C ALA A 487 11.39 -6.37 5.03
N ARG A 488 10.88 -5.15 5.25
CA ARG A 488 9.67 -4.93 6.04
C ARG A 488 8.47 -5.51 5.31
N CYS A 489 7.46 -5.90 6.09
CA CYS A 489 6.23 -6.45 5.54
C CYS A 489 5.39 -5.35 4.85
N PRO A 490 5.09 -5.51 3.55
CA PRO A 490 4.36 -4.50 2.77
C PRO A 490 2.85 -4.53 3.12
N LEU A 491 2.09 -3.55 2.61
CA LEU A 491 0.64 -3.49 2.81
C LEU A 491 -0.09 -4.77 2.36
N SER A 492 0.31 -5.39 1.25
CA SER A 492 -0.30 -6.63 0.76
C SER A 492 -0.05 -7.83 1.66
N TYR A 493 1.01 -7.81 2.47
CA TYR A 493 1.39 -8.88 3.39
C TYR A 493 1.92 -8.26 4.69
N PRO A 494 1.05 -7.75 5.57
CA PRO A 494 1.46 -6.85 6.65
C PRO A 494 2.00 -7.57 7.89
N ILE A 495 1.91 -8.89 7.98
CA ILE A 495 2.24 -9.66 9.19
C ILE A 495 3.54 -10.45 8.95
N SER A 496 4.55 -10.28 9.81
CA SER A 496 5.77 -11.09 9.75
C SER A 496 5.53 -12.53 10.21
N CYS A 497 6.03 -13.50 9.46
CA CYS A 497 6.02 -14.93 9.80
C CYS A 497 7.38 -15.56 9.44
N GLY A 498 8.36 -15.36 10.33
CA GLY A 498 9.74 -15.77 10.08
C GLY A 498 10.37 -15.04 8.89
N LEU A 499 10.80 -15.78 7.88
CA LEU A 499 11.37 -15.25 6.63
C LEU A 499 10.31 -14.79 5.63
N GLU A 500 9.03 -14.88 5.97
CA GLU A 500 7.91 -14.53 5.12
C GLU A 500 7.08 -13.41 5.72
N CYS A 501 6.27 -12.78 4.89
CA CYS A 501 5.15 -11.97 5.32
C CYS A 501 3.84 -12.58 4.81
N ILE A 502 2.81 -12.60 5.65
CA ILE A 502 1.51 -13.19 5.36
C ILE A 502 0.41 -12.10 5.27
N PRO A 503 -0.72 -12.38 4.60
CA PRO A 503 -1.83 -11.44 4.43
C PRO A 503 -2.44 -10.95 5.75
N GLN A 504 -3.22 -9.87 5.64
CA GLN A 504 -3.97 -9.29 6.75
C GLN A 504 -4.87 -10.35 7.43
N ASN A 505 -4.91 -10.34 8.76
CA ASN A 505 -5.69 -11.26 9.60
C ASN A 505 -5.27 -12.75 9.56
N ASP A 506 -4.22 -13.12 8.81
CA ASP A 506 -3.74 -14.51 8.74
C ASP A 506 -2.99 -14.95 10.01
N ASP A 507 -2.85 -16.27 10.17
CA ASP A 507 -2.14 -16.86 11.29
C ASP A 507 -0.85 -17.55 10.89
N CYS A 508 0.27 -17.12 11.49
CA CYS A 508 1.58 -17.67 11.20
C CYS A 508 1.70 -19.16 11.57
N VAL A 509 1.05 -19.61 12.64
CA VAL A 509 1.06 -21.04 13.00
C VAL A 509 0.28 -21.84 11.96
N LEU A 510 -0.91 -21.37 11.55
CA LEU A 510 -1.68 -22.01 10.49
C LEU A 510 -0.95 -22.00 9.15
N ALA A 511 -0.24 -20.92 8.81
CA ALA A 511 0.57 -20.81 7.60
C ALA A 511 1.72 -21.84 7.59
N VAL A 512 2.46 -21.94 8.69
CA VAL A 512 3.54 -22.94 8.84
C VAL A 512 2.98 -24.36 8.81
N LEU A 513 1.85 -24.62 9.48
CA LEU A 513 1.18 -25.92 9.45
C LEU A 513 0.69 -26.29 8.06
N ALA A 514 0.17 -25.33 7.27
CA ALA A 514 -0.24 -25.56 5.89
C ALA A 514 0.93 -26.01 5.01
N LYS A 515 2.10 -25.36 5.15
CA LYS A 515 3.32 -25.74 4.42
C LYS A 515 3.83 -27.11 4.84
N ILE A 516 3.96 -27.39 6.14
CA ILE A 516 4.38 -28.71 6.66
C ILE A 516 3.40 -29.81 6.22
N GLY A 517 2.10 -29.55 6.33
CA GLY A 517 1.05 -30.49 5.92
C GLY A 517 1.13 -30.86 4.44
N SER A 518 1.47 -29.90 3.57
CA SER A 518 1.66 -30.16 2.13
C SER A 518 2.80 -31.15 1.84
N VAL A 519 3.92 -31.05 2.56
CA VAL A 519 5.08 -31.95 2.42
C VAL A 519 4.76 -33.36 2.95
N VAL A 520 4.12 -33.44 4.12
CA VAL A 520 3.71 -34.72 4.73
C VAL A 520 2.71 -35.45 3.82
N ALA A 521 1.76 -34.73 3.23
CA ALA A 521 0.78 -35.29 2.29
C ALA A 521 1.46 -35.92 1.06
N VAL A 522 2.42 -35.20 0.44
CA VAL A 522 3.19 -35.72 -0.70
C VAL A 522 3.97 -36.99 -0.33
N ALA A 523 4.64 -37.01 0.83
CA ALA A 523 5.39 -38.17 1.28
C ALA A 523 4.50 -39.41 1.48
N LEU A 524 3.29 -39.23 2.03
CA LEU A 524 2.29 -40.30 2.22
C LEU A 524 1.68 -40.77 0.89
N ASN A 525 1.42 -39.85 -0.04
CA ASN A 525 0.92 -40.16 -1.38
C ASN A 525 1.95 -40.94 -2.20
N ALA A 526 3.23 -40.56 -2.13
CA ALA A 526 4.32 -41.30 -2.77
C ALA A 526 4.51 -42.70 -2.17
N ALA A 527 4.38 -42.84 -0.85
CA ALA A 527 4.49 -44.13 -0.16
C ALA A 527 3.33 -45.10 -0.48
N THR A 528 2.12 -44.58 -0.66
CA THR A 528 0.93 -45.38 -1.01
C THR A 528 0.79 -45.66 -2.51
N GLY A 529 1.34 -44.79 -3.36
CA GLY A 529 1.35 -44.90 -4.83
C GLY A 529 2.45 -45.79 -5.42
N GLY A 530 3.36 -46.34 -4.60
CA GLY A 530 4.37 -47.32 -5.02
C GLY A 530 5.60 -46.76 -5.73
N VAL A 531 5.84 -45.44 -5.63
CA VAL A 531 6.96 -44.76 -6.31
C VAL A 531 8.33 -45.07 -5.67
N PHE A 532 8.36 -45.45 -4.39
CA PHE A 532 9.58 -45.91 -3.70
C PHE A 532 9.53 -47.43 -3.49
N GLY A 533 10.07 -48.19 -4.46
CA GLY A 533 10.04 -49.65 -4.48
C GLY A 533 10.70 -50.35 -3.28
N GLU A 534 11.67 -49.70 -2.60
CA GLU A 534 12.35 -50.29 -1.43
C GLU A 534 11.61 -50.05 -0.10
N ILE A 535 10.75 -49.04 0.00
CA ILE A 535 9.92 -48.77 1.19
C ILE A 535 8.72 -49.74 1.29
N LEU A 536 8.28 -50.28 0.15
CA LEU A 536 7.15 -51.21 0.02
C LEU A 536 7.39 -52.56 0.73
N ALA A 537 8.63 -53.00 0.90
CA ALA A 537 8.96 -54.28 1.54
C ALA A 537 8.77 -54.28 3.07
N ALA A 538 8.93 -53.12 3.72
CA ALA A 538 8.67 -52.94 5.15
C ALA A 538 7.17 -52.72 5.48
N TYR A 539 6.33 -52.53 4.46
CA TYR A 539 4.95 -52.03 4.56
C TYR A 539 3.86 -53.11 4.71
N LYS A 540 4.25 -54.38 4.79
CA LYS A 540 3.29 -55.50 4.98
C LYS A 540 2.57 -55.46 6.33
N ILE A 541 2.99 -54.59 7.25
CA ILE A 541 2.26 -54.30 8.49
C ILE A 541 1.59 -52.94 8.34
N ALA A 542 0.25 -52.98 8.20
CA ALA A 542 -0.72 -51.89 8.28
C ALA A 542 -0.84 -50.89 7.11
N LYS A 543 -1.01 -51.36 5.87
CA LYS A 543 -1.54 -50.56 4.73
C LYS A 543 -2.76 -49.71 5.12
N TRP A 544 -3.66 -50.28 5.94
CA TRP A 544 -4.80 -49.58 6.53
C TRP A 544 -4.38 -48.38 7.40
N ALA A 545 -3.38 -48.52 8.27
CA ALA A 545 -2.96 -47.44 9.18
C ALA A 545 -2.39 -46.26 8.39
N VAL A 546 -1.69 -46.54 7.29
CA VAL A 546 -1.13 -45.51 6.43
C VAL A 546 -2.20 -44.81 5.63
N LEU A 547 -3.17 -45.56 5.09
CA LEU A 547 -4.33 -44.97 4.43
C LEU A 547 -5.14 -44.13 5.42
N CYS A 548 -5.32 -44.60 6.66
CA CYS A 548 -5.95 -43.83 7.72
C CYS A 548 -5.18 -42.53 8.01
N VAL A 549 -3.86 -42.59 8.22
CA VAL A 549 -3.03 -41.40 8.44
C VAL A 549 -3.09 -40.44 7.25
N ARG A 550 -3.06 -40.94 6.01
CA ARG A 550 -3.23 -40.11 4.80
C ARG A 550 -4.55 -39.34 4.80
N ASN A 551 -5.69 -40.03 4.95
CA ASN A 551 -7.00 -39.37 4.91
C ASN A 551 -7.18 -38.41 6.10
N LEU A 552 -6.60 -38.71 7.27
CA LEU A 552 -6.57 -37.77 8.40
C LEU A 552 -5.75 -36.51 8.08
N VAL A 553 -4.61 -36.64 7.39
CA VAL A 553 -3.80 -35.50 6.94
C VAL A 553 -4.54 -34.67 5.89
N GLU A 554 -5.28 -35.29 4.98
CA GLU A 554 -6.14 -34.60 3.99
C GLU A 554 -7.24 -33.77 4.70
N VAL A 555 -7.98 -34.34 5.65
CA VAL A 555 -8.97 -33.62 6.48
C VAL A 555 -8.33 -32.45 7.24
N ILE A 556 -7.20 -32.68 7.91
CA ILE A 556 -6.51 -31.63 8.69
C ILE A 556 -6.06 -30.49 7.77
N ARG A 557 -5.55 -30.81 6.59
CA ARG A 557 -5.17 -29.83 5.58
C ARG A 557 -6.39 -29.02 5.14
N GLY A 558 -7.48 -29.66 4.72
CA GLY A 558 -8.72 -28.98 4.31
C GLY A 558 -9.24 -28.03 5.38
N LEU A 559 -9.23 -28.47 6.65
CA LEU A 559 -9.57 -27.62 7.81
C LEU A 559 -8.65 -26.40 7.94
N VAL A 560 -7.33 -26.56 7.82
CA VAL A 560 -6.37 -25.43 7.91
C VAL A 560 -6.63 -24.42 6.79
N TYR A 561 -6.90 -24.87 5.56
CA TYR A 561 -7.24 -23.97 4.44
C TYR A 561 -8.54 -23.22 4.65
N TYR A 562 -9.60 -23.93 5.06
CA TYR A 562 -10.87 -23.32 5.41
C TYR A 562 -10.71 -22.25 6.49
N LEU A 563 -9.97 -22.55 7.56
CA LEU A 563 -9.73 -21.63 8.66
C LEU A 563 -8.95 -20.38 8.22
N ARG A 564 -7.86 -20.55 7.43
CA ARG A 564 -7.11 -19.41 6.88
C ARG A 564 -7.97 -18.55 5.95
N TYR A 565 -8.73 -19.15 5.03
CA TYR A 565 -9.59 -18.39 4.11
C TYR A 565 -10.68 -17.61 4.85
N ARG A 566 -11.32 -18.20 5.87
CA ARG A 566 -12.26 -17.49 6.76
C ARG A 566 -11.60 -16.30 7.45
N GLN A 567 -10.38 -16.47 7.93
CA GLN A 567 -9.64 -15.42 8.62
C GLN A 567 -9.24 -14.28 7.69
N THR A 568 -8.56 -14.58 6.58
CA THR A 568 -8.01 -13.54 5.69
C THR A 568 -9.08 -12.79 4.91
N SER A 569 -10.15 -13.48 4.53
CA SER A 569 -11.17 -12.91 3.64
C SER A 569 -12.39 -12.40 4.38
N ALA A 570 -12.59 -12.79 5.65
CA ALA A 570 -13.76 -12.50 6.48
C ALA A 570 -15.06 -12.36 5.65
N PRO A 571 -15.44 -13.38 4.87
CA PRO A 571 -16.34 -13.18 3.74
C PRO A 571 -17.73 -12.78 4.21
N VAL A 572 -18.16 -11.56 3.83
CA VAL A 572 -19.49 -11.01 4.05
C VAL A 572 -20.21 -10.92 2.69
N GLY A 573 -21.39 -11.54 2.55
CA GLY A 573 -22.21 -11.52 1.33
C GLY A 573 -22.22 -12.83 0.52
N GLU A 574 -23.19 -12.94 -0.41
CA GLU A 574 -23.59 -14.22 -1.03
C GLU A 574 -22.46 -14.97 -1.78
N THR A 575 -21.54 -14.29 -2.47
CA THR A 575 -20.54 -14.94 -3.35
C THR A 575 -19.32 -15.49 -2.60
N ALA A 576 -18.79 -14.74 -1.63
CA ALA A 576 -17.61 -15.16 -0.86
C ALA A 576 -17.97 -16.18 0.24
N GLU A 577 -19.21 -16.11 0.75
CA GLU A 577 -19.78 -17.16 1.62
C GLU A 577 -19.93 -18.49 0.87
N MET A 578 -20.28 -18.49 -0.42
CA MET A 578 -20.38 -19.74 -1.19
C MET A 578 -19.06 -20.51 -1.26
N LEU A 579 -17.91 -19.83 -1.47
CA LEU A 579 -16.60 -20.53 -1.45
C LEU A 579 -16.29 -21.10 -0.06
N THR A 580 -16.63 -20.36 0.99
CA THR A 580 -16.51 -20.84 2.37
C THR A 580 -17.34 -22.09 2.61
N ILE A 581 -18.60 -22.08 2.16
CA ILE A 581 -19.53 -23.20 2.30
C ILE A 581 -19.02 -24.40 1.49
N ALA A 582 -18.44 -24.19 0.31
CA ALA A 582 -17.83 -25.25 -0.48
C ALA A 582 -16.69 -25.95 0.29
N TYR A 583 -15.70 -25.19 0.78
CA TYR A 583 -14.61 -25.72 1.62
C TYR A 583 -15.11 -26.44 2.86
N GLN A 584 -16.14 -25.92 3.51
CA GLN A 584 -16.74 -26.56 4.66
C GLN A 584 -17.46 -27.87 4.28
N ALA A 585 -18.19 -27.87 3.17
CA ALA A 585 -18.93 -29.03 2.70
C ALA A 585 -17.99 -30.16 2.30
N ASP A 586 -16.87 -29.87 1.66
CA ASP A 586 -15.86 -30.85 1.26
C ASP A 586 -15.31 -31.60 2.47
N VAL A 587 -14.82 -30.80 3.42
CA VAL A 587 -14.24 -31.30 4.65
C VAL A 587 -15.25 -32.11 5.49
N VAL A 588 -16.48 -31.59 5.65
CA VAL A 588 -17.46 -32.16 6.59
C VAL A 588 -18.27 -33.31 5.98
N LEU A 589 -18.67 -33.21 4.71
CA LEU A 589 -19.56 -34.19 4.07
C LEU A 589 -18.80 -35.33 3.41
N TYR A 590 -17.54 -35.13 3.01
CA TYR A 590 -16.78 -36.10 2.23
C TYR A 590 -15.48 -36.50 2.93
N ASP A 591 -14.51 -35.60 3.09
CA ASP A 591 -13.19 -35.93 3.66
C ASP A 591 -13.29 -36.62 5.03
N LEU A 592 -14.04 -36.03 5.97
CA LEU A 592 -14.12 -36.54 7.34
C LEU A 592 -14.80 -37.93 7.40
N PRO A 593 -15.96 -38.17 6.75
CA PRO A 593 -16.53 -39.51 6.64
C PRO A 593 -15.63 -40.53 5.93
N ILE A 594 -14.92 -40.13 4.87
CA ILE A 594 -13.96 -41.00 4.16
C ILE A 594 -12.80 -41.38 5.09
N ALA A 595 -12.25 -40.42 5.84
CA ALA A 595 -11.20 -40.66 6.82
C ALA A 595 -11.67 -41.58 7.95
N ILE A 596 -12.85 -41.34 8.52
CA ILE A 596 -13.42 -42.20 9.57
C ILE A 596 -13.65 -43.61 9.04
N CYS A 597 -14.25 -43.78 7.86
CA CYS A 597 -14.48 -45.11 7.28
C CYS A 597 -13.15 -45.83 7.03
N THR A 598 -12.17 -45.14 6.44
CA THR A 598 -10.84 -45.70 6.18
C THR A 598 -10.15 -46.08 7.49
N CYS A 599 -10.17 -45.22 8.50
CA CYS A 599 -9.60 -45.47 9.82
C CYS A 599 -10.36 -46.53 10.62
N LEU A 600 -11.66 -46.73 10.42
CA LEU A 600 -12.39 -47.84 11.04
C LEU A 600 -12.32 -49.14 10.21
N ASN A 601 -11.58 -49.13 9.10
CA ASN A 601 -11.47 -50.23 8.15
C ASN A 601 -12.84 -50.64 7.54
N ILE A 602 -13.71 -49.65 7.36
CA ILE A 602 -15.04 -49.76 6.76
C ILE A 602 -14.93 -49.36 5.26
N PRO A 603 -15.58 -50.09 4.33
CA PRO A 603 -15.56 -49.74 2.92
C PRO A 603 -16.16 -48.35 2.64
N VAL A 604 -15.40 -47.48 1.97
CA VAL A 604 -15.86 -46.15 1.54
C VAL A 604 -16.82 -46.28 0.35
N PRO A 605 -18.00 -45.65 0.37
CA PRO A 605 -18.93 -45.63 -0.76
C PRO A 605 -18.32 -44.95 -2.00
N LYS A 606 -18.42 -45.58 -3.18
CA LYS A 606 -17.84 -45.05 -4.44
C LYS A 606 -18.39 -43.69 -4.85
N ASN A 607 -19.65 -43.41 -4.51
CA ASN A 607 -20.30 -42.13 -4.78
C ASN A 607 -19.76 -40.98 -3.92
N ALA A 608 -19.23 -41.26 -2.72
CA ALA A 608 -18.60 -40.25 -1.88
C ALA A 608 -17.26 -39.78 -2.47
N GLN A 609 -16.43 -40.73 -2.93
CA GLN A 609 -15.13 -40.44 -3.57
C GLN A 609 -15.25 -39.60 -4.85
N PHE A 610 -16.33 -39.80 -5.63
CA PHE A 610 -16.57 -39.01 -6.83
C PHE A 610 -17.05 -37.58 -6.50
N ALA A 611 -17.87 -37.42 -5.47
CA ALA A 611 -18.39 -36.12 -5.07
C ALA A 611 -17.30 -35.23 -4.45
N ASP A 612 -16.45 -35.81 -3.62
CA ASP A 612 -15.21 -35.23 -3.08
C ASP A 612 -14.33 -34.63 -4.18
N TYR A 613 -13.95 -35.46 -5.16
CA TYR A 613 -13.16 -35.03 -6.31
C TYR A 613 -13.81 -33.88 -7.11
N VAL A 614 -15.14 -33.88 -7.25
CA VAL A 614 -15.87 -32.80 -7.94
C VAL A 614 -15.82 -31.50 -7.14
N LEU A 615 -15.91 -31.56 -5.82
CA LEU A 615 -15.95 -30.37 -4.97
C LEU A 615 -14.58 -29.69 -4.91
N VAL A 616 -13.49 -30.44 -4.83
CA VAL A 616 -12.11 -29.93 -4.95
C VAL A 616 -11.89 -29.15 -6.26
N ILE A 617 -12.45 -29.64 -7.38
CA ILE A 617 -12.38 -28.93 -8.68
C ILE A 617 -13.16 -27.60 -8.60
N VAL A 618 -14.37 -27.63 -8.04
CA VAL A 618 -15.21 -26.43 -7.88
C VAL A 618 -14.51 -25.38 -7.01
N GLU A 619 -13.92 -25.78 -5.90
CA GLU A 619 -13.15 -24.90 -5.02
C GLU A 619 -11.96 -24.25 -5.73
N GLY A 620 -11.19 -25.03 -6.51
CA GLY A 620 -10.08 -24.52 -7.30
C GLY A 620 -10.51 -23.45 -8.31
N ILE A 621 -11.63 -23.68 -9.01
CA ILE A 621 -12.20 -22.73 -9.98
C ILE A 621 -12.67 -21.46 -9.29
N VAL A 622 -13.45 -21.59 -8.21
CA VAL A 622 -14.02 -20.44 -7.50
C VAL A 622 -12.91 -19.61 -6.84
N LYS A 623 -11.89 -20.24 -6.26
CA LYS A 623 -10.69 -19.55 -5.73
C LYS A 623 -10.02 -18.71 -6.83
N GLN A 624 -9.77 -19.31 -7.99
CA GLN A 624 -9.16 -18.61 -9.11
C GLN A 624 -10.04 -17.46 -9.62
N ALA A 625 -11.36 -17.66 -9.72
CA ALA A 625 -12.30 -16.62 -10.11
C ALA A 625 -12.36 -15.44 -9.13
N ILE A 626 -12.12 -15.66 -7.84
CA ILE A 626 -12.05 -14.59 -6.83
C ILE A 626 -10.70 -13.86 -6.88
N THR A 627 -9.59 -14.59 -6.99
CA THR A 627 -8.24 -13.99 -6.98
C THR A 627 -7.92 -13.27 -8.30
N ASN A 628 -8.31 -13.87 -9.44
CA ASN A 628 -7.92 -13.49 -10.81
C ASN A 628 -9.14 -13.21 -11.72
N GLY A 629 -10.27 -12.80 -11.14
CA GLY A 629 -11.57 -12.71 -11.83
C GLY A 629 -11.58 -11.88 -13.11
N ASP A 630 -10.81 -10.79 -13.16
CA ASP A 630 -10.71 -9.92 -14.34
C ASP A 630 -10.05 -10.64 -15.54
N GLU A 631 -9.21 -11.65 -15.29
CA GLU A 631 -8.58 -12.45 -16.33
C GLU A 631 -9.37 -13.69 -16.76
N ILE A 632 -10.07 -14.33 -15.82
CA ILE A 632 -10.75 -15.61 -16.05
C ILE A 632 -12.09 -15.41 -16.76
N ILE A 633 -12.76 -14.28 -16.53
CA ILE A 633 -14.11 -14.01 -17.03
C ILE A 633 -14.10 -13.37 -18.44
N SER A 634 -12.94 -12.99 -18.98
CA SER A 634 -12.87 -12.26 -20.25
C SER A 634 -13.32 -13.07 -21.48
N THR A 635 -13.17 -14.41 -21.51
CA THR A 635 -13.70 -15.28 -22.58
C THR A 635 -13.97 -16.72 -22.11
N GLY A 636 -14.99 -17.39 -22.67
CA GLY A 636 -15.33 -18.79 -22.36
C GLY A 636 -14.25 -19.83 -22.71
N ALA A 637 -13.22 -19.46 -23.50
CA ALA A 637 -12.08 -20.32 -23.80
C ALA A 637 -11.12 -20.48 -22.60
N ASN A 638 -10.96 -19.45 -21.77
CA ASN A 638 -10.10 -19.47 -20.59
C ASN A 638 -10.65 -20.43 -19.52
N VAL A 639 -11.98 -20.42 -19.34
CA VAL A 639 -12.69 -21.36 -18.45
C VAL A 639 -12.52 -22.81 -18.93
N MET A 640 -12.43 -23.05 -20.23
CA MET A 640 -12.29 -24.42 -20.77
C MET A 640 -10.85 -24.95 -20.75
N ASN A 641 -9.86 -24.06 -20.85
CA ASN A 641 -8.46 -24.40 -20.60
C ASN A 641 -8.21 -24.67 -19.10
N LEU A 642 -8.85 -23.91 -18.20
CA LEU A 642 -8.83 -24.15 -16.76
C LEU A 642 -9.36 -25.55 -16.38
N LEU A 643 -10.42 -26.01 -17.06
CA LEU A 643 -11.03 -27.32 -16.83
C LEU A 643 -10.25 -28.50 -17.45
N THR A 644 -9.36 -28.25 -18.41
CA THR A 644 -8.65 -29.32 -19.15
C THR A 644 -7.21 -29.53 -18.69
N GLY A 645 -6.73 -28.77 -17.70
CA GLY A 645 -5.37 -28.94 -17.14
C GLY A 645 -4.23 -28.47 -18.05
N ASN A 646 -4.56 -27.96 -19.24
CA ASN A 646 -3.60 -27.30 -20.11
C ASN A 646 -3.51 -25.84 -19.67
N GLY A 647 -2.52 -25.55 -18.81
CA GLY A 647 -2.23 -24.23 -18.28
C GLY A 647 -2.33 -23.15 -19.36
N MET A 648 -2.77 -21.95 -18.96
CA MET A 648 -3.05 -20.80 -19.81
C MET A 648 -1.82 -20.37 -20.63
N ALA A 649 -1.55 -21.07 -21.74
CA ALA A 649 -0.57 -20.70 -22.74
C ALA A 649 -1.30 -20.01 -23.91
N ASN A 650 -1.96 -18.89 -23.62
CA ASN A 650 -2.25 -17.81 -24.57
C ASN A 650 -3.16 -16.77 -23.89
N LYS A 651 -2.55 -15.94 -23.04
CA LYS A 651 -2.93 -14.54 -22.97
C LYS A 651 -1.69 -13.72 -23.31
N SER A 652 -1.94 -12.63 -24.03
CA SER A 652 -0.96 -11.75 -24.65
C SER A 652 0.17 -11.37 -23.72
N THR A 653 1.34 -11.15 -24.31
CA THR A 653 2.53 -10.42 -23.82
C THR A 653 2.24 -8.97 -23.37
N THR A 654 1.00 -8.70 -22.93
CA THR A 654 0.40 -7.38 -22.77
C THR A 654 1.17 -6.49 -21.80
N THR A 655 1.86 -6.99 -20.78
CA THR A 655 2.56 -6.10 -19.83
C THR A 655 3.87 -5.52 -20.40
N VAL A 656 4.66 -6.33 -21.10
CA VAL A 656 5.89 -5.87 -21.78
C VAL A 656 5.51 -5.07 -23.03
N ASP A 657 4.56 -5.57 -23.82
CA ASP A 657 4.09 -4.88 -25.02
C ASP A 657 3.41 -3.54 -24.67
N GLU A 658 2.66 -3.45 -23.56
CA GLU A 658 2.06 -2.20 -23.09
C GLU A 658 3.11 -1.23 -22.56
N LEU A 659 4.16 -1.70 -21.89
CA LEU A 659 5.25 -0.86 -21.39
C LEU A 659 6.13 -0.35 -22.54
N GLU A 660 6.46 -1.22 -23.50
CA GLU A 660 7.15 -0.86 -24.73
C GLU A 660 6.29 0.09 -25.57
N ASP A 661 4.98 -0.13 -25.70
CA ASP A 661 4.05 0.79 -26.36
C ASP A 661 3.94 2.13 -25.63
N LEU A 662 3.97 2.16 -24.29
CA LEU A 662 3.90 3.40 -23.51
C LEU A 662 5.16 4.25 -23.73
N VAL A 663 6.32 3.59 -23.80
CA VAL A 663 7.64 4.19 -24.05
C VAL A 663 7.85 4.53 -25.54
N ALA A 664 7.25 3.77 -26.46
CA ALA A 664 7.35 3.96 -27.90
C ALA A 664 6.33 4.98 -28.44
N LYS A 665 5.17 5.14 -27.79
CA LYS A 665 4.26 6.26 -28.05
C LYS A 665 4.97 7.55 -27.66
N ASN A 666 4.80 8.61 -28.47
CA ASN A 666 5.25 9.97 -28.16
C ASN A 666 4.41 10.59 -27.02
N SER A 667 4.24 9.83 -25.93
CA SER A 667 3.47 10.12 -24.74
C SER A 667 4.32 10.91 -23.75
N SER A 668 3.69 11.73 -22.91
CA SER A 668 4.43 12.49 -21.91
C SER A 668 4.98 11.55 -20.82
N CYS A 669 4.27 10.47 -20.51
CA CYS A 669 4.71 9.45 -19.56
C CYS A 669 5.96 8.70 -20.06
N GLY A 670 5.95 8.16 -21.30
CA GLY A 670 7.07 7.41 -21.86
C GLY A 670 8.37 8.23 -21.90
N TRP A 671 8.27 9.51 -22.27
CA TRP A 671 9.40 10.44 -22.23
C TRP A 671 9.94 10.68 -20.81
N GLN A 672 9.05 10.84 -19.83
CA GLN A 672 9.46 11.04 -18.43
C GLN A 672 10.13 9.79 -17.83
N LEU A 673 9.62 8.60 -18.12
CA LEU A 673 10.20 7.33 -17.66
C LEU A 673 11.62 7.16 -18.21
N LYS A 674 11.85 7.43 -19.50
CA LYS A 674 13.19 7.38 -20.10
C LYS A 674 14.18 8.32 -19.41
N ARG A 675 13.78 9.58 -19.18
CA ARG A 675 14.61 10.56 -18.47
C ARG A 675 14.85 10.19 -17.01
N LEU A 676 13.88 9.54 -16.36
CA LEU A 676 14.04 9.02 -15.01
C LEU A 676 15.11 7.92 -14.98
N THR A 677 15.11 6.96 -15.91
CA THR A 677 16.15 5.92 -16.03
C THR A 677 17.55 6.52 -16.14
N ASP A 678 17.73 7.55 -16.96
CA ASP A 678 19.02 8.25 -17.10
C ASP A 678 19.46 8.92 -15.80
N ARG A 679 18.52 9.55 -15.08
CA ARG A 679 18.80 10.19 -13.79
C ARG A 679 19.15 9.17 -12.70
N VAL A 680 18.40 8.08 -12.61
CA VAL A 680 18.67 6.95 -11.70
C VAL A 680 20.07 6.39 -11.94
N THR A 681 20.40 6.09 -13.21
CA THR A 681 21.72 5.58 -13.59
C THR A 681 22.84 6.52 -13.14
N ARG A 682 22.75 7.82 -13.45
CA ARG A 682 23.77 8.79 -13.03
C ARG A 682 23.87 8.93 -11.50
N ALA A 683 22.74 8.94 -10.81
CA ALA A 683 22.70 9.08 -9.35
C ALA A 683 23.35 7.88 -8.65
N VAL A 684 23.03 6.65 -9.05
CA VAL A 684 23.63 5.44 -8.47
C VAL A 684 25.13 5.36 -8.78
N LEU A 685 25.53 5.64 -10.04
CA LEU A 685 26.95 5.65 -10.42
C LEU A 685 27.76 6.70 -9.68
N LYS A 686 27.16 7.84 -9.29
CA LYS A 686 27.82 8.84 -8.42
C LYS A 686 28.20 8.24 -7.07
N TYR A 687 27.31 7.48 -6.42
CA TYR A 687 27.61 6.82 -5.15
C TYR A 687 28.65 5.70 -5.33
N ARG A 688 28.58 4.93 -6.42
CA ARG A 688 29.57 3.91 -6.76
C ARG A 688 30.97 4.46 -7.05
N ASN A 689 31.07 5.69 -7.53
CA ASN A 689 32.36 6.35 -7.70
C ASN A 689 32.96 6.80 -6.35
N ALA A 690 32.14 6.96 -5.30
CA ALA A 690 32.58 7.43 -3.99
C ALA A 690 32.87 6.28 -2.99
N SER A 691 32.28 5.10 -3.18
CA SER A 691 32.51 3.92 -2.36
C SER A 691 32.45 2.66 -3.23
N THR A 692 33.25 1.66 -2.88
CA THR A 692 33.18 0.31 -3.49
C THR A 692 32.34 -0.67 -2.67
N GLU A 693 32.00 -0.32 -1.42
CA GLU A 693 31.19 -1.15 -0.54
C GLU A 693 29.72 -1.08 -0.96
N VAL A 694 29.22 -2.17 -1.55
CA VAL A 694 27.89 -2.26 -2.16
C VAL A 694 26.79 -1.97 -1.13
N ASP A 695 26.95 -2.44 0.10
CA ASP A 695 25.93 -2.28 1.15
C ASP A 695 25.85 -0.81 1.63
N ASP A 696 26.99 -0.12 1.76
CA ASP A 696 27.04 1.33 2.04
C ASP A 696 26.42 2.15 0.90
N ILE A 697 26.67 1.76 -0.35
CA ILE A 697 26.05 2.38 -1.52
C ILE A 697 24.53 2.18 -1.44
N ARG A 698 24.06 0.98 -1.11
CA ARG A 698 22.63 0.64 -1.06
C ARG A 698 21.89 1.52 -0.06
N VAL A 699 22.40 1.63 1.17
CA VAL A 699 21.80 2.50 2.21
C VAL A 699 21.72 3.96 1.74
N LYS A 700 22.77 4.47 1.08
CA LYS A 700 22.78 5.86 0.57
C LYS A 700 21.82 6.07 -0.59
N VAL A 701 21.76 5.14 -1.54
CA VAL A 701 20.87 5.23 -2.71
C VAL A 701 19.41 5.17 -2.28
N TYR A 702 19.06 4.24 -1.38
CA TYR A 702 17.67 4.10 -0.91
C TYR A 702 17.19 5.32 -0.12
N LYS A 703 18.09 6.09 0.51
CA LYS A 703 17.77 7.36 1.19
C LYS A 703 17.83 8.59 0.29
N SER A 704 18.15 8.43 -0.99
CA SER A 704 18.36 9.56 -1.89
C SER A 704 17.07 10.08 -2.50
N SER A 705 17.03 11.37 -2.87
CA SER A 705 15.86 12.00 -3.49
C SER A 705 15.43 11.34 -4.81
N ILE A 706 16.35 10.70 -5.53
CA ILE A 706 16.00 9.99 -6.78
C ILE A 706 15.09 8.79 -6.49
N VAL A 707 15.29 8.10 -5.37
CA VAL A 707 14.46 6.97 -4.93
C VAL A 707 13.17 7.45 -4.28
N LEU A 708 13.28 8.42 -3.38
CA LEU A 708 12.17 8.80 -2.50
C LEU A 708 11.18 9.78 -3.15
N ASN A 709 11.64 10.59 -4.11
CA ASN A 709 10.83 11.65 -4.70
C ASN A 709 10.66 11.45 -6.21
N ASP A 710 11.75 11.35 -6.96
CA ASP A 710 11.68 11.37 -8.43
C ASP A 710 10.97 10.13 -9.01
N ILE A 711 11.29 8.92 -8.52
CA ILE A 711 10.62 7.68 -8.97
C ILE A 711 9.10 7.76 -8.67
N PRO A 712 8.66 8.01 -7.41
CA PRO A 712 7.23 8.10 -7.10
C PRO A 712 6.50 9.20 -7.87
N ILE A 713 7.10 10.39 -8.03
CA ILE A 713 6.49 11.52 -8.74
C ILE A 713 6.30 11.18 -10.22
N VAL A 714 7.33 10.71 -10.91
CA VAL A 714 7.26 10.42 -12.35
C VAL A 714 6.29 9.27 -12.62
N THR A 715 6.37 8.19 -11.83
CA THR A 715 5.44 7.06 -11.99
C THR A 715 4.00 7.48 -11.72
N ASN A 716 3.75 8.36 -10.73
CA ASN A 716 2.42 8.88 -10.47
C ASN A 716 1.91 9.85 -11.54
N ASN A 717 2.78 10.66 -12.15
CA ASN A 717 2.38 11.55 -13.27
C ASN A 717 1.81 10.76 -14.46
N CYS A 718 2.27 9.53 -14.67
CA CYS A 718 1.71 8.65 -15.69
C CYS A 718 0.22 8.32 -15.46
N MET A 719 -0.28 8.44 -14.23
CA MET A 719 -1.69 8.21 -13.90
C MET A 719 -2.64 9.11 -14.69
N GLY A 720 -2.23 10.33 -15.07
CA GLY A 720 -3.07 11.22 -15.87
C GLY A 720 -3.45 10.63 -17.23
N GLU A 721 -2.49 10.02 -17.93
CA GLU A 721 -2.71 9.33 -19.20
C GLU A 721 -3.36 7.95 -19.01
N LEU A 722 -2.97 7.23 -17.95
CA LEU A 722 -3.52 5.90 -17.67
C LEU A 722 -5.01 5.97 -17.32
N LEU A 723 -5.44 6.94 -16.51
CA LEU A 723 -6.86 7.10 -16.14
C LEU A 723 -7.75 7.54 -17.31
N ALA A 724 -7.17 8.08 -18.39
CA ALA A 724 -7.92 8.40 -19.60
C ALA A 724 -8.25 7.17 -20.46
N THR A 725 -7.51 6.06 -20.27
CA THR A 725 -7.59 4.86 -21.13
C THR A 725 -7.88 3.56 -20.38
N LYS A 726 -7.64 3.53 -19.06
CA LYS A 726 -7.80 2.37 -18.18
C LYS A 726 -8.78 2.66 -17.04
N THR A 727 -9.29 1.60 -16.40
CA THR A 727 -10.03 1.71 -15.14
C THR A 727 -9.11 2.20 -14.02
N ARG A 728 -9.67 2.72 -12.91
CA ARG A 728 -8.88 3.16 -11.73
C ARG A 728 -7.94 2.04 -11.28
N THR A 729 -8.45 0.84 -11.07
CA THR A 729 -7.66 -0.32 -10.63
C THR A 729 -6.51 -0.63 -11.59
N ALA A 730 -6.79 -0.77 -12.89
CA ALA A 730 -5.76 -1.11 -13.88
C ALA A 730 -4.70 0.00 -14.06
N ALA A 731 -5.07 1.27 -13.87
CA ALA A 731 -4.12 2.39 -13.85
C ALA A 731 -3.16 2.28 -12.66
N TYR A 732 -3.68 1.99 -11.46
CA TYR A 732 -2.88 1.78 -10.27
C TYR A 732 -1.97 0.55 -10.39
N GLU A 733 -2.45 -0.57 -10.95
CA GLU A 733 -1.62 -1.76 -11.23
C GLU A 733 -0.45 -1.43 -12.15
N THR A 734 -0.70 -0.67 -13.22
CA THR A 734 0.35 -0.23 -14.16
C THR A 734 1.38 0.66 -13.46
N ARG A 735 0.94 1.61 -12.62
CA ARG A 735 1.84 2.48 -11.85
C ARG A 735 2.71 1.68 -10.87
N ASP A 736 2.12 0.73 -10.17
CA ASP A 736 2.83 -0.08 -9.18
C ASP A 736 3.84 -1.01 -9.85
N LEU A 737 3.52 -1.54 -11.04
CA LEU A 737 4.47 -2.26 -11.89
C LEU A 737 5.66 -1.36 -12.26
N LEU A 738 5.42 -0.13 -12.71
CA LEU A 738 6.50 0.82 -13.02
C LEU A 738 7.43 1.04 -11.82
N ARG A 739 6.87 1.21 -10.61
CA ARG A 739 7.65 1.39 -9.38
C ARG A 739 8.53 0.17 -9.07
N LYS A 740 8.00 -1.04 -9.22
CA LYS A 740 8.77 -2.28 -9.07
C LYS A 740 9.90 -2.36 -10.10
N THR A 741 9.64 -2.03 -11.37
CA THR A 741 10.64 -2.00 -12.44
C THR A 741 11.80 -1.07 -12.10
N PHE A 742 11.50 0.15 -11.62
CA PHE A 742 12.54 1.07 -11.17
C PHE A 742 13.30 0.56 -9.94
N GLY A 743 12.64 -0.18 -9.04
CA GLY A 743 13.31 -0.84 -7.92
C GLY A 743 14.39 -1.82 -8.36
N VAL A 744 14.10 -2.65 -9.36
CA VAL A 744 15.09 -3.59 -9.90
C VAL A 744 16.20 -2.89 -10.67
N ILE A 745 15.87 -1.86 -11.46
CA ILE A 745 16.90 -1.02 -12.12
C ILE A 745 17.87 -0.45 -11.09
N VAL A 746 17.34 0.09 -9.98
CA VAL A 746 18.15 0.63 -8.88
C VAL A 746 19.04 -0.46 -8.27
N ASP A 747 18.48 -1.63 -7.97
CA ASP A 747 19.23 -2.75 -7.38
C ASP A 747 20.34 -3.28 -8.29
N GLN A 748 20.04 -3.52 -9.58
CA GLN A 748 21.03 -3.96 -10.56
C GLN A 748 22.19 -2.95 -10.69
N LEU A 749 21.88 -1.65 -10.71
CA LEU A 749 22.89 -0.59 -10.75
C LEU A 749 23.72 -0.57 -9.47
N ILE A 750 23.10 -0.78 -8.30
CA ILE A 750 23.80 -0.84 -7.01
C ILE A 750 24.74 -2.04 -6.98
N GLU A 751 24.33 -3.19 -7.50
CA GLU A 751 25.11 -4.44 -7.45
C GLU A 751 26.20 -4.47 -8.51
N THR A 752 25.83 -4.26 -9.78
CA THR A 752 26.69 -4.53 -10.94
C THR A 752 27.22 -3.27 -11.62
N GLY A 753 26.66 -2.09 -11.31
CA GLY A 753 26.93 -0.85 -12.04
C GLY A 753 26.33 -0.80 -13.45
N LYS A 754 25.48 -1.77 -13.80
CA LYS A 754 24.77 -1.88 -15.08
C LYS A 754 23.31 -2.24 -14.82
N THR A 755 22.45 -2.03 -15.81
CA THR A 755 21.04 -2.44 -15.79
C THR A 755 20.63 -2.93 -17.17
N ASP A 756 19.68 -3.87 -17.19
CA ASP A 756 19.03 -4.37 -18.39
C ASP A 756 17.78 -3.55 -18.79
N GLY A 757 17.45 -2.50 -18.01
CA GLY A 757 16.26 -1.68 -18.21
C GLY A 757 14.98 -2.25 -17.58
N GLY A 758 15.11 -3.24 -16.68
CA GLY A 758 13.99 -3.87 -15.98
C GLY A 758 13.35 -5.01 -16.76
N LYS A 759 14.06 -5.59 -17.73
CA LYS A 759 13.59 -6.72 -18.55
C LYS A 759 13.38 -7.97 -17.69
N ASP A 760 14.29 -8.21 -16.75
CA ASP A 760 14.21 -9.32 -15.80
C ASP A 760 12.95 -9.22 -14.91
N VAL A 761 12.44 -8.02 -14.59
CA VAL A 761 11.24 -7.86 -13.74
C VAL A 761 9.99 -8.42 -14.39
N ALA A 762 9.80 -8.09 -15.67
CA ALA A 762 8.62 -8.54 -16.40
C ALA A 762 8.70 -10.04 -16.68
N GLU A 763 9.90 -10.60 -16.89
CA GLU A 763 10.11 -12.04 -17.05
C GLU A 763 9.89 -12.78 -15.72
N ASP A 764 10.42 -12.28 -14.61
CA ASP A 764 10.30 -12.92 -13.29
C ASP A 764 8.89 -12.83 -12.69
N ASP A 765 8.23 -11.66 -12.71
CA ASP A 765 6.84 -11.52 -12.21
C ASP A 765 5.87 -12.37 -13.06
N TYR A 766 6.04 -12.40 -14.39
CA TYR A 766 5.25 -13.26 -15.30
C TYR A 766 5.52 -14.74 -15.05
N MET A 767 6.78 -15.16 -14.96
CA MET A 767 7.13 -16.56 -14.73
C MET A 767 6.64 -17.05 -13.37
N LEU A 768 6.66 -16.20 -12.35
CA LEU A 768 6.11 -16.52 -11.03
C LEU A 768 4.59 -16.65 -11.06
N GLU A 769 3.88 -15.72 -11.70
CA GLU A 769 2.42 -15.76 -11.83
C GLU A 769 1.95 -16.97 -12.65
N VAL A 770 2.60 -17.23 -13.79
CA VAL A 770 2.34 -18.41 -14.62
C VAL A 770 2.68 -19.71 -13.88
N ALA A 771 3.81 -19.76 -13.18
CA ALA A 771 4.18 -20.93 -12.38
C ALA A 771 3.15 -21.18 -11.27
N ASN A 772 2.74 -20.15 -10.53
CA ASN A 772 1.79 -20.29 -9.45
C ASN A 772 0.40 -20.70 -9.95
N MET A 773 -0.11 -20.04 -11.00
CA MET A 773 -1.38 -20.42 -11.64
C MET A 773 -1.32 -21.84 -12.22
N GLY A 774 -0.25 -22.19 -12.92
CA GLY A 774 -0.02 -23.53 -13.45
C GLY A 774 0.00 -24.59 -12.35
N LEU A 775 0.70 -24.32 -11.24
CA LEU A 775 0.76 -25.23 -10.09
C LEU A 775 -0.57 -25.36 -9.37
N VAL A 776 -1.35 -24.29 -9.21
CA VAL A 776 -2.70 -24.36 -8.63
C VAL A 776 -3.64 -25.17 -9.52
N VAL A 777 -3.61 -25.00 -10.84
CA VAL A 777 -4.42 -25.81 -11.76
C VAL A 777 -3.97 -27.27 -11.75
N LEU A 778 -2.67 -27.54 -11.86
CA LEU A 778 -2.13 -28.90 -11.79
C LEU A 778 -2.46 -29.56 -10.46
N SER A 779 -2.54 -28.80 -9.36
CA SER A 779 -2.89 -29.33 -8.05
C SER A 779 -4.29 -29.94 -7.96
N THR A 780 -5.22 -29.54 -8.84
CA THR A 780 -6.59 -30.10 -8.89
C THR A 780 -6.66 -31.47 -9.56
N ILE A 781 -5.63 -31.84 -10.32
CA ILE A 781 -5.58 -33.09 -11.11
C ILE A 781 -4.34 -33.95 -10.77
N ASP A 782 -3.52 -33.53 -9.82
CA ASP A 782 -2.31 -34.24 -9.38
C ASP A 782 -2.61 -35.19 -8.20
N PRO A 783 -2.73 -36.51 -8.44
CA PRO A 783 -3.02 -37.48 -7.39
C PRO A 783 -1.86 -37.68 -6.39
N THR A 784 -0.68 -37.13 -6.67
CA THR A 784 0.49 -37.18 -5.77
C THR A 784 0.57 -35.99 -4.82
N GLY A 785 -0.05 -34.86 -5.17
CA GLY A 785 -0.04 -33.61 -4.41
C GLY A 785 1.26 -32.79 -4.52
N ILE A 786 2.19 -33.18 -5.39
CA ILE A 786 3.48 -32.51 -5.62
C ILE A 786 3.27 -31.10 -6.18
N ALA A 787 2.36 -30.94 -7.15
CA ALA A 787 2.05 -29.63 -7.74
C ALA A 787 1.49 -28.66 -6.69
N TYR A 788 0.66 -29.17 -5.78
CA TYR A 788 0.15 -28.40 -4.67
C TYR A 788 1.23 -28.00 -3.67
N MET A 789 2.09 -28.95 -3.28
CA MET A 789 3.20 -28.66 -2.39
C MET A 789 4.09 -27.58 -3.02
N ALA A 790 4.44 -27.71 -4.30
CA ALA A 790 5.24 -26.71 -5.01
C ALA A 790 4.58 -25.31 -4.99
N SER A 791 3.26 -25.19 -5.19
CA SER A 791 2.59 -23.87 -5.10
C SER A 791 2.67 -23.21 -3.73
N GLN A 792 2.81 -23.98 -2.64
CA GLN A 792 3.00 -23.42 -1.30
C GLN A 792 4.40 -22.85 -1.06
N PHE A 793 5.38 -23.20 -1.90
CA PHE A 793 6.77 -22.72 -1.79
C PHE A 793 7.18 -21.77 -2.92
N VAL A 794 6.42 -21.72 -4.03
CA VAL A 794 6.57 -20.73 -5.09
C VAL A 794 5.75 -19.50 -4.74
N GLN A 795 6.39 -18.53 -4.07
CA GLN A 795 5.75 -17.31 -3.57
C GLN A 795 6.50 -16.06 -4.05
N PRO A 796 5.84 -14.90 -4.14
CA PRO A 796 6.48 -13.64 -4.51
C PRO A 796 7.52 -13.19 -3.49
N ILE A 797 8.46 -12.37 -3.93
CA ILE A 797 9.39 -11.67 -3.03
C ILE A 797 8.71 -10.39 -2.55
N CYS A 798 8.68 -10.16 -1.24
CA CYS A 798 8.26 -8.89 -0.67
C CYS A 798 9.25 -7.81 -1.11
N GLY A 799 8.81 -6.95 -2.04
CA GLY A 799 9.60 -5.83 -2.53
C GLY A 799 9.62 -4.65 -1.54
N PRO A 800 10.63 -3.77 -1.62
CA PRO A 800 10.73 -2.60 -0.76
C PRO A 800 9.58 -1.61 -1.02
N THR A 801 9.01 -1.07 0.05
CA THR A 801 7.92 -0.09 0.01
C THR A 801 8.39 1.35 -0.21
N ALA A 802 9.70 1.56 -0.35
CA ALA A 802 10.33 2.88 -0.49
C ALA A 802 9.86 3.68 -1.72
N TYR A 803 9.29 3.02 -2.73
CA TYR A 803 8.85 3.63 -3.99
C TYR A 803 7.39 4.15 -3.96
N VAL A 804 6.73 4.11 -2.80
CA VAL A 804 5.39 4.72 -2.64
C VAL A 804 5.49 6.26 -2.66
N GLY A 805 6.57 6.80 -2.09
CA GLY A 805 6.82 8.23 -1.98
C GLY A 805 5.92 8.95 -0.97
N GLU A 806 6.00 10.28 -0.98
CA GLU A 806 5.12 11.13 -0.17
C GLU A 806 3.70 11.08 -0.70
N ILE A 807 2.73 10.99 0.22
CA ILE A 807 1.32 10.89 -0.10
C ILE A 807 0.68 12.28 0.00
N ASP A 808 -0.30 12.51 -0.87
CA ASP A 808 -1.15 13.70 -0.89
C ASP A 808 -2.31 13.63 0.11
N ASP A 809 -2.81 14.79 0.53
CA ASP A 809 -3.95 14.92 1.44
C ASP A 809 -5.16 14.10 0.99
N GLY A 810 -5.88 13.55 1.96
CA GLY A 810 -7.13 12.81 1.72
C GLY A 810 -7.63 12.06 2.97
N THR A 811 -8.69 11.28 2.80
CA THR A 811 -9.15 10.36 3.85
C THR A 811 -8.17 9.19 3.99
N LEU A 812 -8.08 8.57 5.16
CA LEU A 812 -7.16 7.44 5.35
C LEU A 812 -7.50 6.27 4.42
N HIS A 813 -8.78 6.05 4.11
CA HIS A 813 -9.22 5.03 3.15
C HIS A 813 -8.72 5.32 1.73
N ASP A 814 -8.94 6.52 1.19
CA ASP A 814 -8.54 6.83 -0.19
C ASP A 814 -7.03 7.09 -0.32
N ALA A 815 -6.42 7.83 0.62
CA ALA A 815 -5.03 8.27 0.55
C ALA A 815 -4.03 7.23 1.05
N LEU A 816 -4.29 6.65 2.23
CA LEU A 816 -3.35 5.77 2.92
C LEU A 816 -3.71 4.27 2.78
N GLY A 817 -4.81 3.96 2.09
CA GLY A 817 -5.26 2.58 1.89
C GLY A 817 -5.75 1.91 3.17
N LEU A 818 -6.42 2.66 4.06
CA LEU A 818 -7.06 2.10 5.26
C LEU A 818 -8.04 0.96 4.88
N LYS A 819 -7.81 -0.22 5.44
CA LYS A 819 -8.63 -1.42 5.23
C LYS A 819 -8.89 -2.15 6.54
N THR A 820 -10.12 -2.61 6.71
CA THR A 820 -10.55 -3.46 7.82
C THR A 820 -10.85 -4.86 7.30
N VAL A 821 -10.55 -5.88 8.10
CA VAL A 821 -10.96 -7.26 7.86
C VAL A 821 -11.69 -7.73 9.11
N ASP A 822 -12.85 -8.35 8.92
CA ASP A 822 -13.78 -8.74 9.98
C ASP A 822 -14.33 -7.51 10.74
N GLU A 823 -15.15 -7.73 11.76
CA GLU A 823 -16.02 -6.70 12.32
C GLU A 823 -15.40 -5.79 13.39
N ALA A 824 -14.30 -6.20 14.05
CA ALA A 824 -13.78 -5.46 15.21
C ALA A 824 -13.47 -4.00 14.90
N PHE A 825 -12.87 -3.73 13.74
CA PHE A 825 -12.46 -2.38 13.38
C PHE A 825 -13.38 -1.72 12.36
N GLU A 826 -14.50 -2.36 12.01
CA GLU A 826 -15.44 -1.88 11.01
C GLU A 826 -15.97 -0.48 11.39
N GLY A 827 -15.95 0.43 10.42
CA GLY A 827 -16.28 1.84 10.61
C GLY A 827 -15.14 2.73 11.13
N SER A 828 -13.91 2.22 11.26
CA SER A 828 -12.73 3.06 11.50
C SER A 828 -12.49 4.02 10.34
N TYR A 829 -12.09 5.26 10.64
CA TYR A 829 -11.97 6.32 9.65
C TYR A 829 -10.96 7.40 10.08
N GLY A 830 -10.66 8.34 9.19
CA GLY A 830 -9.83 9.48 9.54
C GLY A 830 -9.33 10.25 8.33
N SER A 831 -8.38 11.15 8.58
CA SER A 831 -7.75 11.96 7.55
C SER A 831 -6.24 12.02 7.70
N TYR A 832 -5.60 12.29 6.57
CA TYR A 832 -4.18 12.60 6.49
C TYR A 832 -3.99 13.93 5.78
N THR A 833 -3.15 14.78 6.36
CA THR A 833 -2.63 15.98 5.70
C THR A 833 -1.12 15.84 5.56
N HIS A 834 -0.62 16.08 4.36
CA HIS A 834 0.80 16.12 4.06
C HIS A 834 1.49 17.21 4.86
N ALA A 835 0.90 18.41 4.91
CA ALA A 835 1.32 19.45 5.83
C ALA A 835 0.64 19.26 7.19
N GLY A 836 1.40 18.90 8.22
CA GLY A 836 0.84 18.71 9.57
C GLY A 836 1.82 19.00 10.71
N ASP A 837 1.52 18.58 11.91
CA ASP A 837 2.31 18.84 13.13
C ASP A 837 3.33 17.74 13.45
N GLY A 838 3.50 16.72 12.61
CA GLY A 838 4.39 15.59 12.90
C GLY A 838 3.76 14.48 13.72
N VAL A 839 2.45 14.55 14.01
CA VAL A 839 1.76 13.62 14.91
C VAL A 839 0.92 12.60 14.13
N VAL A 840 1.06 11.34 14.53
CA VAL A 840 0.15 10.25 14.20
C VAL A 840 -0.74 10.02 15.44
N HIS A 841 -1.97 10.51 15.38
CA HIS A 841 -2.94 10.49 16.47
C HIS A 841 -3.98 9.38 16.24
N LEU A 842 -4.04 8.41 17.18
CA LEU A 842 -5.02 7.34 17.16
C LEU A 842 -6.02 7.53 18.30
N ILE A 843 -7.30 7.51 17.98
CA ILE A 843 -8.41 7.61 18.93
C ILE A 843 -9.14 6.27 18.92
N PHE A 844 -8.91 5.45 19.93
CA PHE A 844 -9.60 4.17 20.09
C PHE A 844 -10.96 4.40 20.73
N GLU A 845 -12.03 4.07 20.02
CA GLU A 845 -13.41 4.25 20.45
C GLU A 845 -14.08 2.88 20.61
N SER A 846 -14.10 2.38 21.84
CA SER A 846 -14.69 1.08 22.13
C SER A 846 -16.20 1.19 22.32
N VAL A 847 -16.95 0.41 21.54
CA VAL A 847 -18.35 0.04 21.88
C VAL A 847 -18.47 -1.41 22.28
N ASP A 848 -17.32 -2.00 22.59
CA ASP A 848 -17.28 -3.34 23.13
C ASP A 848 -17.67 -3.34 24.61
N THR A 849 -18.27 -4.44 25.03
CA THR A 849 -18.75 -4.66 26.40
C THR A 849 -17.67 -5.23 27.33
N LYS A 850 -16.46 -5.47 26.80
CA LYS A 850 -15.31 -5.96 27.56
C LYS A 850 -14.06 -5.22 27.14
N ASP A 851 -13.13 -5.13 28.08
CA ASP A 851 -11.80 -4.58 27.84
C ASP A 851 -11.08 -5.32 26.72
N VAL A 852 -10.28 -4.57 25.97
CA VAL A 852 -9.55 -5.04 24.80
C VAL A 852 -8.13 -4.49 24.83
N THR A 853 -7.18 -5.30 24.37
CA THR A 853 -5.83 -4.81 24.09
C THR A 853 -5.64 -4.79 22.59
N VAL A 854 -5.33 -3.63 22.01
CA VAL A 854 -4.97 -3.52 20.60
C VAL A 854 -3.46 -3.62 20.47
N VAL A 855 -2.98 -4.55 19.64
CA VAL A 855 -1.56 -4.66 19.29
C VAL A 855 -1.32 -3.85 18.03
N VAL A 856 -0.43 -2.88 18.12
CA VAL A 856 0.01 -2.05 17.00
C VAL A 856 1.29 -2.64 16.45
N HIS A 857 1.30 -2.98 15.17
CA HIS A 857 2.45 -3.45 14.41
C HIS A 857 2.91 -2.37 13.44
N SER A 858 4.23 -2.30 13.21
CA SER A 858 4.85 -1.36 12.28
C SER A 858 5.86 -2.08 11.41
N GLY A 859 5.61 -2.15 10.10
CA GLY A 859 6.48 -2.82 9.13
C GLY A 859 6.55 -4.34 9.29
N GLY A 860 5.56 -4.96 9.92
CA GLY A 860 5.50 -6.40 10.24
C GLY A 860 5.74 -6.72 11.71
N ASP A 861 6.54 -5.90 12.38
CA ASP A 861 6.97 -6.14 13.75
C ASP A 861 5.98 -5.56 14.77
N GLY A 862 5.80 -6.25 15.90
CA GLY A 862 5.03 -5.71 17.02
C GLY A 862 5.69 -4.46 17.58
N TYR A 863 4.96 -3.34 17.62
CA TYR A 863 5.47 -2.03 18.00
C TYR A 863 5.00 -1.61 19.40
N THR A 864 3.71 -1.69 19.69
CA THR A 864 3.17 -1.38 21.03
C THR A 864 1.85 -2.12 21.30
N LYS A 865 1.39 -2.08 22.55
CA LYS A 865 0.06 -2.54 22.96
C LYS A 865 -0.69 -1.38 23.63
N VAL A 866 -1.95 -1.21 23.29
CA VAL A 866 -2.84 -0.19 23.84
C VAL A 866 -4.02 -0.88 24.51
N ASP A 867 -4.17 -0.71 25.82
CA ASP A 867 -5.31 -1.23 26.57
C ASP A 867 -6.46 -0.22 26.51
N VAL A 868 -7.65 -0.69 26.11
CA VAL A 868 -8.86 0.11 25.95
C VAL A 868 -9.98 -0.53 26.77
N GLY A 869 -10.57 0.22 27.68
CA GLY A 869 -11.68 -0.26 28.52
C GLY A 869 -12.97 -0.48 27.73
N ALA A 870 -13.87 -1.29 28.30
CA ALA A 870 -15.22 -1.48 27.75
C ALA A 870 -15.99 -0.15 27.68
N GLY A 871 -16.44 0.24 26.48
CA GLY A 871 -17.16 1.51 26.27
C GLY A 871 -16.29 2.78 26.37
N ASP A 872 -14.97 2.64 26.56
CA ASP A 872 -14.07 3.76 26.78
C ASP A 872 -13.50 4.33 25.47
N VAL A 873 -13.03 5.57 25.56
CA VAL A 873 -12.22 6.23 24.53
C VAL A 873 -10.80 6.39 25.06
N THR A 874 -9.81 5.92 24.30
CA THR A 874 -8.39 6.00 24.65
C THR A 874 -7.60 6.58 23.48
N THR A 875 -6.70 7.52 23.75
CA THR A 875 -5.85 8.12 22.72
C THR A 875 -4.43 7.58 22.78
N TRP A 876 -3.78 7.47 21.62
CA TRP A 876 -2.39 7.09 21.51
C TRP A 876 -1.70 7.88 20.40
N ASP A 877 -0.53 8.42 20.72
CA ASP A 877 0.24 9.24 19.80
C ASP A 877 1.55 8.55 19.41
N ALA A 878 2.02 8.87 18.22
CA ALA A 878 3.37 8.60 17.73
C ALA A 878 3.87 9.78 16.90
N THR A 879 5.19 9.94 16.76
CA THR A 879 5.75 10.90 15.80
C THR A 879 5.91 10.25 14.43
N PHE A 880 5.75 11.04 13.36
CA PHE A 880 5.93 10.54 11.98
C PHE A 880 7.27 9.82 11.77
N PRO A 881 8.44 10.34 12.21
CA PRO A 881 9.73 9.64 12.04
C PRO A 881 9.81 8.25 12.68
N GLU A 882 8.95 7.93 13.65
CA GLU A 882 8.89 6.60 14.25
C GLU A 882 8.17 5.58 13.36
N LEU A 883 7.18 6.03 12.59
CA LEU A 883 6.25 5.17 11.84
C LEU A 883 6.30 5.35 10.32
N GLU A 884 6.94 6.39 9.80
CA GLU A 884 6.97 6.69 8.37
C GLU A 884 7.62 5.59 7.53
N ASP A 885 7.17 5.50 6.27
CA ASP A 885 7.56 4.49 5.31
C ASP A 885 7.36 3.05 5.82
N LYS A 886 6.28 2.84 6.59
CA LYS A 886 5.91 1.53 7.14
C LYS A 886 4.41 1.28 7.04
N THR A 887 4.09 0.01 6.90
CA THR A 887 2.75 -0.52 7.09
C THR A 887 2.38 -0.46 8.57
N LEU A 888 1.25 0.15 8.91
CA LEU A 888 0.63 0.11 10.23
C LEU A 888 -0.46 -0.96 10.21
N TYR A 889 -0.33 -1.98 11.06
CA TYR A 889 -1.30 -3.05 11.20
C TYR A 889 -1.74 -3.15 12.66
N LEU A 890 -3.04 -3.17 12.89
CA LEU A 890 -3.65 -3.27 14.21
C LEU A 890 -4.42 -4.59 14.26
N ASP A 891 -4.16 -5.38 15.29
CA ASP A 891 -5.05 -6.48 15.65
C ASP A 891 -5.53 -6.32 17.09
N ARG A 892 -6.72 -6.87 17.34
CA ARG A 892 -7.35 -6.81 18.64
C ARG A 892 -7.16 -8.15 19.34
N TRP A 893 -6.60 -8.10 20.55
CA TRP A 893 -6.35 -9.27 21.37
C TRP A 893 -7.37 -9.39 22.52
N ARG A 894 -7.84 -10.62 22.73
CA ARG A 894 -8.59 -11.05 23.92
C ARG A 894 -8.04 -12.38 24.44
N PRO A 895 -7.83 -12.51 25.77
CA PRO A 895 -7.53 -13.82 26.35
C PRO A 895 -8.77 -14.72 26.21
N GLY A 896 -8.65 -15.83 25.48
CA GLY A 896 -9.71 -16.82 25.34
C GLY A 896 -9.95 -17.64 26.61
N LEU A 897 -10.97 -18.51 26.60
CA LEU A 897 -11.12 -19.56 27.61
C LEU A 897 -9.84 -20.42 27.57
N PHE A 898 -9.14 -20.55 28.71
CA PHE A 898 -7.79 -21.15 28.85
C PHE A 898 -6.57 -20.24 28.56
N GLY A 899 -6.75 -18.94 28.28
CA GLY A 899 -5.64 -18.00 28.14
C GLY A 899 -4.80 -18.18 26.87
N LEU A 900 -5.29 -18.97 25.90
CA LEU A 900 -4.67 -19.09 24.58
C LEU A 900 -4.98 -17.84 23.74
N PRO A 901 -4.01 -17.31 22.97
CA PRO A 901 -4.24 -16.17 22.10
C PRO A 901 -5.25 -16.56 21.02
N GLY A 902 -6.36 -15.83 20.93
CA GLY A 902 -7.23 -15.86 19.75
C GLY A 902 -7.06 -14.56 18.98
N LYS A 903 -6.66 -14.64 17.70
CA LYS A 903 -6.77 -13.53 16.72
C LYS A 903 -8.23 -13.31 16.26
N GLY A 904 -9.19 -13.76 17.07
CA GLY A 904 -10.60 -13.74 16.72
C GLY A 904 -11.15 -12.31 16.78
N GLY A 905 -11.52 -11.79 15.62
CA GLY A 905 -12.49 -10.72 15.48
C GLY A 905 -12.04 -9.51 14.69
N GLY A 906 -10.84 -9.49 14.12
CA GLY A 906 -10.52 -8.59 13.01
C GLY A 906 -9.25 -7.78 13.16
N SER A 907 -8.94 -7.06 12.08
CA SER A 907 -7.73 -6.25 11.95
C SER A 907 -7.98 -4.97 11.14
N LEU A 908 -7.09 -4.01 11.33
CA LEU A 908 -7.05 -2.75 10.60
C LEU A 908 -5.65 -2.55 10.02
N LEU A 909 -5.57 -2.00 8.82
CA LEU A 909 -4.33 -1.86 8.07
C LEU A 909 -4.30 -0.52 7.33
N MET A 910 -3.18 0.21 7.36
CA MET A 910 -2.92 1.36 6.48
C MET A 910 -1.43 1.63 6.29
N TRP A 911 -1.07 2.46 5.30
CA TRP A 911 0.30 2.94 5.10
C TRP A 911 0.57 4.23 5.86
N ILE A 912 1.71 4.34 6.53
CA ILE A 912 2.17 5.63 7.10
C ILE A 912 3.20 6.23 6.14
N PRO A 913 2.87 7.32 5.45
CA PRO A 913 3.77 7.92 4.49
C PRO A 913 4.85 8.75 5.18
N ARG A 914 5.99 8.87 4.51
CA ARG A 914 6.89 10.00 4.73
C ARG A 914 6.20 11.32 4.41
N SER A 915 6.53 12.36 5.18
CA SER A 915 6.18 13.73 4.83
C SER A 915 7.31 14.72 5.12
N SER A 916 7.85 15.32 4.06
CA SER A 916 8.75 16.48 4.13
C SER A 916 8.08 17.72 4.74
N GLU A 917 6.75 17.76 4.74
CA GLU A 917 5.95 18.75 5.44
C GLU A 917 5.36 18.17 6.73
N GLY A 918 6.09 17.29 7.42
CA GLY A 918 5.78 16.79 8.78
C GLY A 918 4.60 15.83 8.90
N GLY A 919 3.55 15.98 8.09
CA GLY A 919 2.38 15.11 8.13
C GLY A 919 1.51 15.32 9.37
N HIS A 920 0.23 14.98 9.27
CA HIS A 920 -0.64 14.75 10.42
C HIS A 920 -1.62 13.64 10.06
N ILE A 921 -1.82 12.70 10.96
CA ILE A 921 -2.82 11.64 10.85
C ILE A 921 -3.72 11.73 12.07
N THR A 922 -5.03 11.77 11.85
CA THR A 922 -6.01 11.42 12.88
C THR A 922 -6.75 10.18 12.41
N LEU A 923 -6.65 9.10 13.18
CA LEU A 923 -7.34 7.83 12.93
C LEU A 923 -8.29 7.54 14.11
N HIS A 924 -9.59 7.53 13.85
CA HIS A 924 -10.59 6.98 14.75
C HIS A 924 -10.63 5.46 14.55
N VAL A 925 -10.09 4.73 15.52
CA VAL A 925 -10.07 3.28 15.56
C VAL A 925 -11.33 2.81 16.28
N ARG A 926 -12.32 2.38 15.50
CA ARG A 926 -13.54 1.82 16.06
C ARG A 926 -13.26 0.44 16.64
N ILE A 927 -13.80 0.12 17.82
CA ILE A 927 -13.72 -1.24 18.37
C ILE A 927 -15.11 -1.76 18.66
N ASN A 928 -15.57 -2.69 17.82
CA ASN A 928 -16.88 -3.32 17.90
C ASN A 928 -16.84 -4.64 18.70
N PRO A 929 -17.96 -5.03 19.34
CA PRO A 929 -18.15 -6.38 19.87
C PRO A 929 -17.95 -7.46 18.80
N SER A 930 -17.24 -8.52 19.16
CA SER A 930 -17.11 -9.77 18.38
C SER A 930 -17.57 -10.99 19.17
#